data_AF-A0AAE1EBN8-F1
#
_entry.id   AF-A0AAE1EBN8-F1
#
_cell.length_a   1.000
_cell.length_b   1.000
_cell.length_c   1.000
_cell.angle_alpha   90.00
_cell.angle_beta   90.00
_cell.angle_gamma   90.00
#
_symmetry.space_group_name_H-M   'P 1'
#
loop_
_entity.id
_entity.type
_entity.pdbx_description
1 polymer ?
#
loop_
_entity_poly.entity_id
_entity_poly.type
_entity_poly.pdbx_seq_one_letter_code
_entity_poly.pdbx_strand_id
1 'polypeptide(L)'
;MSIFAARALRFEGFTNSYRVPRQNIHEEPPFDPSEEFNEIIKTSNGNEFYVVKLNKLKFNEELEARASNGTASLQGEEEQQGEGEEKIGGEDEEDAGEGEDAFLTEVDGQKESGVFDAGAVEVPEYISSIDIPEDVIIRVKKVIRLNFLEHLDSWCEQAVERSDSVVVAKCEELNSELDLRLHLHQPRPRRAELDVHNVRAAELVLHAERVVRHCAGMEQSLAELGTKFKAMSHEHNKLANKFRADIEALEVVFVNATKSARLVKLQNQVTVELDKFMSVIRASLRQFRQHLDQTLQMLRESNARFIKSFRVFSDGGNFCPEEIEEHRKKLEKMSAMIDSSEGSIMSDLEGMESRRLDTATKIAVEFEDRFKGHMSDLVFMERMARWLTNTQVKVKAEVANSNTQAQKIAHMLDTLERRVDACARPNLDKEQITASQLNQSLFSIFEAFVGRSEYLNCMKPGGSQGNLATAPSTAKVGFSAESPQQTTGGKAGKSGEDPSVNVIKSILNNLEINNMKFTDEYWTQRSKLRFGLDAELDGEGAGGMESSREKTKSVMSQASSKGSEASKSTRKAVPTGAEVNTRRSMSGQRRTSKPIKMDRKSILDKDDGVDGEGGEAENFMSSIQKTLREARDGLITTSEVFYRQKGTRPVTRPQALQETHEQCSDIIAAKLQSYAQQADQYHNQCLQELRAQLVRFEQLSAHVPALVISDLLREEVKRLNEVQAEMTTRFQTTLDQLAGRQQSNLNELRPNLGHPTHSDQLSRLCDQEQERHGDYVEAVDKHTAQRQACALKESVVFMERMVKTAELQLLQYDGMLVVDDVEKGRVEPTLYPTSELIRRMNAGEPLEDDEDKGSLPRGKASWIGIPSNQFVVEGRPSRLQVTPTVNTRKTTLAHSAVIKARDKAYEDYKEQFEHTLRQIDEEKERLMLSEQRWEQAWETSVDKVRRLYQTE
;
A
#
# COMPACT_ATOMS: atom_id res chain seq x y z
N MET A 1 -10.36 -45.14 59.05
CA MET A 1 -10.56 -46.45 59.71
C MET A 1 -9.49 -46.63 60.77
N SER A 2 -9.85 -46.51 62.04
CA SER A 2 -9.18 -47.14 63.21
C SER A 2 -10.01 -46.77 64.45
N ILE A 3 -10.05 -47.63 65.48
CA ILE A 3 -10.59 -47.34 66.83
C ILE A 3 -12.09 -46.94 66.83
N PHE A 4 -13.07 -47.72 67.30
CA PHE A 4 -13.09 -48.80 68.30
C PHE A 4 -14.06 -49.93 67.89
N ALA A 5 -13.74 -51.17 68.27
CA ALA A 5 -14.72 -52.26 68.39
C ALA A 5 -14.54 -52.92 69.75
N ALA A 6 -15.54 -52.80 70.64
CA ALA A 6 -15.52 -53.38 71.98
C ALA A 6 -16.95 -53.56 72.52
N ARG A 7 -17.15 -54.62 73.32
CA ARG A 7 -18.38 -54.92 74.09
C ARG A 7 -19.70 -55.02 73.31
N ALA A 8 -19.83 -56.14 72.59
CA ALA A 8 -21.09 -56.87 72.51
C ALA A 8 -20.80 -58.35 72.80
N LEU A 9 -21.16 -58.84 74.00
CA LEU A 9 -21.29 -60.26 74.42
C LEU A 9 -21.41 -60.35 75.96
N ARG A 10 -22.65 -60.50 76.46
CA ARG A 10 -23.09 -61.16 77.72
C ARG A 10 -24.50 -60.66 78.07
N PHE A 11 -25.52 -61.44 77.73
CA PHE A 11 -26.86 -61.32 78.30
C PHE A 11 -27.54 -62.71 78.26
N GLU A 12 -27.05 -63.59 79.13
CA GLU A 12 -27.68 -64.87 79.48
C GLU A 12 -27.68 -64.97 81.01
N GLY A 13 -28.71 -65.60 81.59
CA GLY A 13 -28.79 -65.85 83.03
C GLY A 13 -29.51 -64.76 83.86
N PHE A 14 -30.80 -64.53 83.57
CA PHE A 14 -31.73 -64.02 84.59
C PHE A 14 -32.57 -65.19 85.11
N THR A 15 -32.25 -65.66 86.33
CA THR A 15 -33.03 -66.68 87.06
C THR A 15 -33.24 -66.20 88.49
N ASN A 16 -34.49 -66.17 88.94
CA ASN A 16 -34.88 -65.62 90.25
C ASN A 16 -34.22 -66.36 91.43
N SER A 17 -33.73 -65.60 92.41
CA SER A 17 -33.47 -66.06 93.78
C SER A 17 -33.28 -64.86 94.73
N TYR A 18 -34.33 -64.07 94.96
CA TYR A 18 -34.36 -63.20 96.14
C TYR A 18 -34.45 -64.06 97.39
N ARG A 19 -33.36 -64.11 98.18
CA ARG A 19 -33.31 -64.88 99.43
C ARG A 19 -32.85 -63.97 100.58
N VAL A 20 -33.81 -63.23 101.13
CA VAL A 20 -33.61 -62.48 102.38
C VAL A 20 -33.41 -63.48 103.52
N PRO A 21 -32.29 -63.44 104.27
CA PRO A 21 -32.14 -64.27 105.46
C PRO A 21 -33.05 -63.74 106.57
N ARG A 22 -34.00 -64.55 107.04
CA ARG A 22 -34.68 -64.27 108.33
C ARG A 22 -33.63 -64.34 109.43
N GLN A 23 -33.56 -63.30 110.27
CA GLN A 23 -32.88 -63.40 111.56
C GLN A 23 -33.76 -64.23 112.49
N ASN A 24 -33.37 -65.48 112.75
CA ASN A 24 -33.98 -66.26 113.83
C ASN A 24 -33.46 -65.75 115.17
N ILE A 25 -34.21 -64.84 115.79
CA ILE A 25 -34.09 -64.51 117.20
C ILE A 25 -34.72 -65.68 117.98
N HIS A 26 -33.88 -66.63 118.42
CA HIS A 26 -34.27 -67.55 119.50
C HIS A 26 -33.78 -66.95 120.81
N GLU A 27 -34.66 -66.17 121.46
CA GLU A 27 -34.57 -65.95 122.90
C GLU A 27 -35.38 -67.03 123.60
N GLU A 28 -34.70 -67.84 124.41
CA GLU A 28 -35.30 -68.87 125.23
C GLU A 28 -34.40 -69.08 126.47
N PRO A 29 -34.94 -69.22 127.69
CA PRO A 29 -36.16 -68.61 128.23
C PRO A 29 -35.86 -67.73 129.48
N PRO A 30 -36.77 -66.83 129.88
CA PRO A 30 -36.53 -65.84 130.95
C PRO A 30 -36.72 -66.38 132.39
N PHE A 31 -36.43 -67.66 132.66
CA PHE A 31 -36.61 -68.28 133.98
C PHE A 31 -35.50 -69.28 134.33
N ASP A 32 -35.08 -69.27 135.59
CA ASP A 32 -34.05 -70.16 136.14
C ASP A 32 -34.64 -71.55 136.44
N PRO A 33 -34.06 -72.66 135.92
CA PRO A 33 -34.58 -74.01 136.11
C PRO A 33 -34.34 -74.58 137.53
N SER A 34 -33.87 -73.78 138.49
CA SER A 34 -33.73 -74.17 139.90
C SER A 34 -34.92 -73.80 140.81
N GLU A 35 -35.95 -73.11 140.32
CA GLU A 35 -37.21 -72.92 141.07
C GLU A 35 -38.15 -74.14 140.98
N GLU A 36 -38.87 -74.47 142.07
CA GLU A 36 -39.69 -75.69 142.19
C GLU A 36 -40.99 -75.66 141.35
N PHE A 37 -41.00 -76.34 140.21
CA PHE A 37 -42.22 -76.62 139.42
C PHE A 37 -43.11 -77.67 140.09
N ASN A 38 -44.44 -77.48 140.08
CA ASN A 38 -45.37 -78.46 140.69
C ASN A 38 -45.80 -79.57 139.72
N GLU A 39 -45.88 -79.28 138.43
CA GLU A 39 -46.43 -80.19 137.41
C GLU A 39 -45.99 -79.78 135.99
N ILE A 40 -45.85 -80.77 135.09
CA ILE A 40 -45.68 -80.59 133.66
C ILE A 40 -46.88 -81.28 132.98
N ILE A 41 -47.60 -80.57 132.12
CA ILE A 41 -48.73 -81.10 131.34
C ILE A 41 -48.27 -81.20 129.90
N LYS A 42 -48.39 -82.38 129.28
CA LYS A 42 -48.15 -82.57 127.85
C LYS A 42 -49.48 -82.75 127.12
N THR A 43 -49.66 -82.08 125.99
CA THR A 43 -50.82 -82.29 125.11
C THR A 43 -50.65 -83.55 124.27
N SER A 44 -51.74 -84.00 123.64
CA SER A 44 -51.73 -85.12 122.69
C SER A 44 -50.82 -84.90 121.47
N ASN A 45 -50.58 -83.65 121.05
CA ASN A 45 -49.64 -83.30 119.98
C ASN A 45 -48.17 -83.26 120.46
N GLY A 46 -47.90 -83.46 121.76
CA GLY A 46 -46.57 -83.60 122.32
C GLY A 46 -45.95 -82.33 122.92
N ASN A 47 -46.62 -81.19 122.86
CA ASN A 47 -46.14 -79.91 123.40
C ASN A 47 -46.18 -79.91 124.93
N GLU A 48 -45.13 -79.36 125.57
CA GLU A 48 -44.96 -79.34 127.02
C GLU A 48 -45.33 -77.98 127.64
N PHE A 49 -46.23 -77.99 128.62
CA PHE A 49 -46.69 -76.80 129.34
C PHE A 49 -46.40 -76.93 130.84
N TYR A 50 -45.61 -76.00 131.37
CA TYR A 50 -45.06 -76.04 132.73
C TYR A 50 -45.96 -75.27 133.74
N VAL A 51 -46.28 -75.89 134.88
CA VAL A 51 -47.22 -75.33 135.88
C VAL A 51 -46.46 -74.77 137.09
N VAL A 52 -46.20 -73.46 137.04
CA VAL A 52 -45.43 -72.68 138.03
C VAL A 52 -46.28 -72.29 139.26
N LYS A 53 -45.64 -72.10 140.43
CA LYS A 53 -46.30 -71.69 141.69
C LYS A 53 -46.26 -70.17 141.86
N LEU A 54 -47.39 -69.49 141.70
CA LEU A 54 -47.45 -68.04 141.80
C LEU A 54 -47.35 -67.53 143.25
N ASN A 55 -46.24 -66.84 143.56
CA ASN A 55 -45.99 -66.24 144.86
C ASN A 55 -46.52 -64.79 144.88
N LYS A 56 -47.70 -64.59 145.52
CA LYS A 56 -48.57 -63.41 145.36
C LYS A 56 -47.94 -62.03 145.67
N LEU A 57 -46.79 -61.96 146.33
CA LEU A 57 -46.13 -60.68 146.64
C LEU A 57 -45.14 -60.23 145.55
N LYS A 58 -44.42 -61.14 144.88
CA LYS A 58 -43.53 -60.78 143.75
C LYS A 58 -44.31 -60.44 142.47
N PHE A 59 -45.39 -61.18 142.21
CA PHE A 59 -46.08 -61.14 140.91
C PHE A 59 -46.70 -59.77 140.58
N ASN A 60 -47.12 -59.00 141.60
CA ASN A 60 -47.67 -57.66 141.38
C ASN A 60 -46.59 -56.63 141.01
N GLU A 61 -45.41 -56.67 141.65
CA GLU A 61 -44.29 -55.76 141.32
C GLU A 61 -43.79 -55.99 139.89
N GLU A 62 -43.72 -57.24 139.44
CA GLU A 62 -43.33 -57.58 138.06
C GLU A 62 -44.41 -57.27 137.00
N LEU A 63 -45.70 -57.28 137.39
CA LEU A 63 -46.80 -56.87 136.51
C LEU A 63 -46.80 -55.36 136.26
N GLU A 64 -46.64 -54.55 137.30
CA GLU A 64 -46.52 -53.09 137.17
C GLU A 64 -45.26 -52.68 136.39
N ALA A 65 -44.14 -53.39 136.59
CA ALA A 65 -42.92 -53.21 135.81
C ALA A 65 -43.06 -53.57 134.31
N ARG A 66 -43.86 -54.59 133.97
CA ARG A 66 -44.13 -54.97 132.57
C ARG A 66 -45.18 -54.10 131.88
N ALA A 67 -46.18 -53.61 132.60
CA ALA A 67 -47.12 -52.62 132.07
C ALA A 67 -46.44 -51.30 131.69
N SER A 68 -45.30 -50.97 132.31
CA SER A 68 -44.59 -49.69 132.16
C SER A 68 -43.58 -49.62 131.00
N ASN A 69 -43.23 -50.74 130.35
CA ASN A 69 -42.12 -50.83 129.39
C ASN A 69 -42.55 -51.16 127.93
N GLY A 70 -43.84 -51.10 127.62
CA GLY A 70 -44.35 -51.47 126.29
C GLY A 70 -44.23 -50.42 125.18
N THR A 71 -43.84 -49.17 125.49
CA THR A 71 -44.03 -48.02 124.59
C THR A 71 -42.80 -47.13 124.41
N ALA A 72 -41.63 -47.71 124.09
CA ALA A 72 -40.46 -46.96 123.61
C ALA A 72 -39.42 -47.82 122.86
N SER A 73 -39.30 -47.66 121.54
CA SER A 73 -38.06 -47.61 120.72
C SER A 73 -38.38 -47.77 119.22
N LEU A 74 -37.42 -47.45 118.33
CA LEU A 74 -37.51 -47.49 116.85
C LEU A 74 -38.58 -46.51 116.31
N GLN A 75 -38.30 -45.25 115.97
CA GLN A 75 -37.16 -44.70 115.20
C GLN A 75 -36.94 -45.42 113.87
N GLY A 76 -37.24 -44.72 112.76
CA GLY A 76 -37.20 -45.27 111.40
C GLY A 76 -37.57 -44.24 110.30
N GLU A 77 -36.80 -43.15 110.23
CA GLU A 77 -36.53 -42.33 109.03
C GLU A 77 -37.70 -42.05 108.05
N GLU A 78 -38.38 -40.91 108.22
CA GLU A 78 -39.19 -40.29 107.15
C GLU A 78 -38.31 -39.41 106.25
N GLU A 79 -38.28 -39.67 104.95
CA GLU A 79 -37.92 -38.66 103.94
C GLU A 79 -38.98 -38.53 102.86
N GLN A 80 -39.55 -37.32 102.80
CA GLN A 80 -39.98 -36.63 101.57
C GLN A 80 -41.06 -37.30 100.71
N GLN A 81 -42.32 -37.18 101.17
CA GLN A 81 -43.41 -36.90 100.22
C GLN A 81 -43.19 -35.54 99.54
N GLY A 82 -43.75 -35.36 98.35
CA GLY A 82 -43.79 -34.09 97.65
C GLY A 82 -45.20 -33.65 97.30
N GLU A 83 -45.43 -32.34 97.30
CA GLU A 83 -46.55 -31.65 96.67
C GLU A 83 -46.03 -31.03 95.35
N GLY A 84 -46.79 -30.79 94.28
CA GLY A 84 -48.16 -30.26 94.16
C GLY A 84 -48.06 -28.88 93.48
N GLU A 85 -48.97 -28.40 92.63
CA GLU A 85 -50.22 -28.94 92.06
C GLU A 85 -50.44 -28.34 90.65
N GLU A 86 -51.47 -28.79 89.91
CA GLU A 86 -52.65 -28.01 89.43
C GLU A 86 -53.44 -28.87 88.39
N LYS A 87 -54.73 -29.22 88.53
CA LYS A 87 -56.02 -28.46 88.64
C LYS A 87 -56.51 -27.94 87.27
N ILE A 88 -57.78 -28.00 86.83
CA ILE A 88 -59.15 -28.39 87.34
C ILE A 88 -59.86 -29.16 86.18
N GLY A 89 -60.90 -30.01 86.24
CA GLY A 89 -61.87 -30.56 87.24
C GLY A 89 -62.66 -31.73 86.56
N GLY A 90 -63.92 -32.10 86.85
CA GLY A 90 -64.95 -31.67 87.83
C GLY A 90 -66.35 -32.24 87.46
N GLU A 91 -67.32 -32.20 88.40
CA GLU A 91 -68.79 -32.47 88.30
C GLU A 91 -69.28 -33.92 87.96
N ASP A 92 -70.30 -34.54 88.61
CA ASP A 92 -70.97 -34.31 89.92
C ASP A 92 -71.88 -35.54 90.33
N GLU A 93 -72.52 -35.48 91.53
CA GLU A 93 -73.59 -36.37 92.11
C GLU A 93 -73.25 -37.83 92.57
N GLU A 94 -73.94 -38.47 93.55
CA GLU A 94 -74.32 -38.08 94.94
C GLU A 94 -74.82 -39.32 95.78
N ASP A 95 -75.19 -39.08 97.07
CA ASP A 95 -75.98 -39.91 98.03
C ASP A 95 -75.26 -40.87 99.04
N ALA A 96 -75.95 -41.23 100.14
CA ALA A 96 -75.38 -41.33 101.51
C ALA A 96 -75.78 -42.56 102.38
N GLY A 97 -75.35 -42.58 103.67
CA GLY A 97 -75.79 -43.53 104.71
C GLY A 97 -75.04 -43.40 106.07
N GLU A 98 -75.75 -43.48 107.21
CA GLU A 98 -75.24 -43.24 108.59
C GLU A 98 -75.63 -44.37 109.60
N GLY A 99 -75.07 -44.34 110.83
CA GLY A 99 -75.58 -45.03 112.05
C GLY A 99 -74.91 -46.34 112.47
N GLU A 100 -74.88 -46.79 113.75
CA GLU A 100 -75.34 -46.23 115.06
C GLU A 100 -74.54 -46.85 116.25
N ASP A 101 -74.89 -46.49 117.50
CA ASP A 101 -74.11 -46.58 118.77
C ASP A 101 -74.37 -47.79 119.75
N ALA A 102 -73.70 -47.76 120.92
CA ALA A 102 -74.17 -48.17 122.28
C ALA A 102 -73.82 -49.59 122.87
N PHE A 103 -73.75 -49.85 124.21
CA PHE A 103 -73.52 -49.07 125.47
C PHE A 103 -73.47 -50.02 126.74
N LEU A 104 -72.93 -49.55 127.89
CA LEU A 104 -72.87 -50.14 129.28
C LEU A 104 -72.00 -51.41 129.52
N THR A 105 -71.22 -51.66 130.61
CA THR A 105 -70.85 -51.00 131.91
C THR A 105 -71.44 -51.60 133.22
N GLU A 106 -70.56 -52.26 134.01
CA GLU A 106 -70.43 -52.43 135.49
C GLU A 106 -71.58 -52.89 136.44
N VAL A 107 -71.21 -53.55 137.57
CA VAL A 107 -71.29 -53.00 138.95
C VAL A 107 -70.81 -54.01 140.04
N ASP A 108 -70.33 -53.47 141.17
CA ASP A 108 -69.74 -54.07 142.39
C ASP A 108 -70.58 -55.04 143.26
N GLY A 109 -69.92 -55.73 144.21
CA GLY A 109 -70.58 -56.53 145.27
C GLY A 109 -69.69 -57.07 146.41
N GLN A 110 -69.31 -56.19 147.36
CA GLN A 110 -69.04 -56.35 148.83
C GLN A 110 -69.09 -57.75 149.53
N LYS A 111 -68.54 -58.00 150.75
CA LYS A 111 -67.42 -57.54 151.61
C LYS A 111 -67.60 -58.23 153.01
N GLU A 112 -66.58 -58.19 153.89
CA GLU A 112 -66.65 -58.41 155.36
C GLU A 112 -67.03 -59.81 155.92
N SER A 113 -66.93 -60.12 157.23
CA SER A 113 -65.79 -59.98 158.18
C SER A 113 -66.07 -60.74 159.52
N GLY A 114 -65.05 -60.94 160.37
CA GLY A 114 -65.14 -61.62 161.69
C GLY A 114 -64.58 -63.06 161.66
N VAL A 115 -63.57 -63.49 162.44
CA VAL A 115 -63.14 -63.29 163.83
C VAL A 115 -64.01 -64.01 164.87
N PHE A 116 -63.51 -65.15 165.37
CA PHE A 116 -63.41 -65.42 166.81
C PHE A 116 -62.32 -66.49 167.09
N ASP A 117 -61.90 -66.58 168.35
CA ASP A 117 -60.76 -67.39 168.84
C ASP A 117 -61.22 -68.61 169.68
N ALA A 118 -60.25 -69.47 169.99
CA ALA A 118 -60.17 -70.44 171.08
C ALA A 118 -60.92 -71.78 170.97
N GLY A 119 -60.16 -72.84 171.27
CA GLY A 119 -60.65 -74.00 172.03
C GLY A 119 -60.80 -75.30 171.26
N ALA A 120 -60.47 -76.40 171.94
CA ALA A 120 -60.82 -77.75 171.49
C ALA A 120 -62.23 -78.13 171.98
N VAL A 121 -63.00 -78.83 171.15
CA VAL A 121 -64.03 -79.83 171.51
C VAL A 121 -64.45 -80.58 170.23
N GLU A 122 -65.07 -81.75 170.36
CA GLU A 122 -65.41 -82.67 169.27
C GLU A 122 -66.51 -82.13 168.32
N VAL A 123 -66.46 -82.54 167.04
CA VAL A 123 -67.36 -82.04 165.97
C VAL A 123 -68.49 -83.04 165.69
N PRO A 124 -69.77 -82.61 165.54
CA PRO A 124 -70.90 -83.51 165.36
C PRO A 124 -70.98 -84.27 164.03
N GLU A 125 -71.63 -85.44 164.11
CA GLU A 125 -71.75 -86.48 163.07
C GLU A 125 -72.35 -86.02 161.74
N TYR A 126 -73.22 -85.01 161.72
CA TYR A 126 -73.97 -84.58 160.53
C TYR A 126 -73.15 -83.81 159.48
N ILE A 127 -71.93 -83.35 159.80
CA ILE A 127 -71.06 -82.61 158.86
C ILE A 127 -70.29 -83.57 157.93
N SER A 128 -70.16 -84.85 158.31
CA SER A 128 -69.40 -85.90 157.60
C SER A 128 -69.83 -86.20 156.16
N SER A 129 -70.99 -85.70 155.72
CA SER A 129 -71.64 -86.08 154.44
C SER A 129 -71.50 -85.05 153.32
N ILE A 130 -70.78 -83.94 153.53
CA ILE A 130 -70.68 -82.82 152.57
C ILE A 130 -69.21 -82.47 152.22
N ASP A 131 -68.23 -83.08 152.88
CA ASP A 131 -66.81 -82.82 152.63
C ASP A 131 -66.37 -83.36 151.25
N ILE A 132 -65.93 -82.46 150.36
CA ILE A 132 -65.40 -82.81 149.03
C ILE A 132 -63.87 -82.87 149.15
N PRO A 133 -63.26 -84.06 149.08
CA PRO A 133 -61.81 -84.17 149.27
C PRO A 133 -61.04 -83.44 148.16
N GLU A 134 -59.98 -82.74 148.58
CA GLU A 134 -59.13 -81.87 147.76
C GLU A 134 -58.63 -82.56 146.47
N ASP A 135 -58.43 -83.88 146.51
CA ASP A 135 -57.95 -84.68 145.38
C ASP A 135 -58.94 -84.72 144.19
N VAL A 136 -60.25 -84.61 144.43
CA VAL A 136 -61.28 -84.47 143.38
C VAL A 136 -61.15 -83.11 142.71
N ILE A 137 -60.99 -82.04 143.48
CA ILE A 137 -60.87 -80.66 142.97
C ILE A 137 -59.57 -80.51 142.15
N ILE A 138 -58.47 -81.11 142.63
CA ILE A 138 -57.20 -81.16 141.89
C ILE A 138 -57.35 -81.94 140.58
N ARG A 139 -58.00 -83.12 140.58
CA ARG A 139 -58.24 -83.89 139.34
C ARG A 139 -59.04 -83.10 138.30
N VAL A 140 -60.15 -82.46 138.70
CA VAL A 140 -60.99 -81.66 137.79
C VAL A 140 -60.19 -80.48 137.19
N LYS A 141 -59.38 -79.78 138.01
CA LYS A 141 -58.49 -78.71 137.51
C LYS A 141 -57.47 -79.20 136.48
N LYS A 142 -56.90 -80.40 136.64
CA LYS A 142 -55.97 -80.98 135.66
C LYS A 142 -56.66 -81.31 134.34
N VAL A 143 -57.84 -81.94 134.38
CA VAL A 143 -58.61 -82.28 133.17
C VAL A 143 -59.03 -81.05 132.39
N ILE A 144 -59.50 -79.98 133.06
CA ILE A 144 -59.87 -78.72 132.41
C ILE A 144 -58.66 -78.07 131.73
N ARG A 145 -57.49 -78.02 132.40
CA ARG A 145 -56.26 -77.48 131.80
C ARG A 145 -55.85 -78.24 130.54
N LEU A 146 -55.85 -79.58 130.58
CA LEU A 146 -55.45 -80.41 129.44
C LEU A 146 -56.34 -80.13 128.23
N ASN A 147 -57.67 -80.17 128.39
CA ASN A 147 -58.61 -79.90 127.29
C ASN A 147 -58.43 -78.49 126.70
N PHE A 148 -58.14 -77.48 127.53
CA PHE A 148 -57.93 -76.11 127.06
C PHE A 148 -56.63 -75.96 126.26
N LEU A 149 -55.57 -76.67 126.66
CA LEU A 149 -54.29 -76.70 125.94
C LEU A 149 -54.39 -77.50 124.63
N GLU A 150 -55.09 -78.64 124.62
CA GLU A 150 -55.34 -79.43 123.41
C GLU A 150 -56.17 -78.66 122.36
N HIS A 151 -57.16 -77.88 122.80
CA HIS A 151 -57.88 -76.96 121.91
C HIS A 151 -56.96 -75.85 121.36
N LEU A 152 -56.04 -75.33 122.17
CA LEU A 152 -55.12 -74.27 121.78
C LEU A 152 -54.10 -74.75 120.73
N ASP A 153 -53.53 -75.96 120.90
CA ASP A 153 -52.69 -76.62 119.89
C ASP A 153 -53.43 -76.74 118.54
N SER A 154 -54.64 -77.32 118.54
CA SER A 154 -55.42 -77.53 117.31
C SER A 154 -55.86 -76.21 116.65
N TRP A 155 -56.09 -75.15 117.44
CA TRP A 155 -56.38 -73.82 116.91
C TRP A 155 -55.16 -73.17 116.26
N CYS A 156 -53.96 -73.35 116.84
CA CYS A 156 -52.72 -72.86 116.26
C CYS A 156 -52.42 -73.51 114.89
N GLU A 157 -52.61 -74.82 114.75
CA GLU A 157 -52.46 -75.51 113.45
C GLU A 157 -53.41 -74.92 112.39
N GLN A 158 -54.70 -74.76 112.73
CA GLN A 158 -55.70 -74.17 111.84
C GLN A 158 -55.43 -72.69 111.49
N ALA A 159 -54.80 -71.93 112.40
CA ALA A 159 -54.41 -70.55 112.16
C ALA A 159 -53.26 -70.45 111.14
N VAL A 160 -52.27 -71.34 111.23
CA VAL A 160 -51.16 -71.43 110.26
C VAL A 160 -51.66 -71.86 108.88
N GLU A 161 -52.49 -72.90 108.80
CA GLU A 161 -53.02 -73.41 107.52
C GLU A 161 -53.85 -72.35 106.77
N ARG A 162 -54.65 -71.54 107.49
CA ARG A 162 -55.36 -70.38 106.91
C ARG A 162 -54.41 -69.28 106.45
N SER A 163 -53.34 -68.99 107.20
CA SER A 163 -52.32 -68.01 106.81
C SER A 163 -51.66 -68.42 105.50
N ASP A 164 -51.20 -69.67 105.38
CA ASP A 164 -50.53 -70.17 104.18
C ASP A 164 -51.49 -70.19 102.97
N SER A 165 -52.77 -70.55 103.16
CA SER A 165 -53.77 -70.46 102.09
C SER A 165 -53.98 -69.03 101.56
N VAL A 166 -53.90 -68.01 102.42
CA VAL A 166 -54.01 -66.59 101.99
C VAL A 166 -52.74 -66.13 101.27
N VAL A 167 -51.57 -66.56 101.73
CA VAL A 167 -50.29 -66.28 101.05
C VAL A 167 -50.25 -66.88 99.66
N VAL A 168 -50.65 -68.15 99.48
CA VAL A 168 -50.71 -68.81 98.16
C VAL A 168 -51.64 -68.05 97.22
N ALA A 169 -52.86 -67.70 97.67
CA ALA A 169 -53.82 -66.96 96.84
C ALA A 169 -53.28 -65.59 96.39
N LYS A 170 -52.60 -64.83 97.27
CA LYS A 170 -51.97 -63.56 96.87
C LYS A 170 -50.73 -63.72 96.00
N CYS A 171 -49.99 -64.82 96.12
CA CYS A 171 -48.93 -65.15 95.17
C CYS A 171 -49.49 -65.44 93.76
N GLU A 172 -50.59 -66.19 93.64
CA GLU A 172 -51.23 -66.44 92.34
C GLU A 172 -51.84 -65.17 91.73
N GLU A 173 -52.45 -64.30 92.55
CA GLU A 173 -52.97 -63.00 92.11
C GLU A 173 -51.85 -62.10 91.55
N LEU A 174 -50.73 -61.94 92.28
CA LEU A 174 -49.60 -61.11 91.86
C LEU A 174 -48.86 -61.69 90.64
N ASN A 175 -48.76 -63.02 90.53
CA ASN A 175 -48.21 -63.66 89.32
C ASN A 175 -49.14 -63.42 88.11
N SER A 176 -50.46 -63.49 88.30
CA SER A 176 -51.44 -63.21 87.24
C SER A 176 -51.38 -61.75 86.78
N GLU A 177 -51.19 -60.81 87.70
CA GLU A 177 -51.01 -59.39 87.35
C GLU A 177 -49.68 -59.16 86.62
N LEU A 178 -48.59 -59.83 87.02
CA LEU A 178 -47.29 -59.77 86.37
C LEU A 178 -47.37 -60.29 84.92
N ASP A 179 -47.98 -61.45 84.69
CA ASP A 179 -48.16 -62.00 83.34
C ASP A 179 -49.04 -61.11 82.47
N LEU A 180 -50.12 -60.52 83.03
CA LEU A 180 -50.95 -59.56 82.30
C LEU A 180 -50.17 -58.30 81.92
N ARG A 181 -49.38 -57.72 82.84
CA ARG A 181 -48.51 -56.57 82.57
C ARG A 181 -47.46 -56.92 81.51
N LEU A 182 -46.82 -58.09 81.60
CA LEU A 182 -45.85 -58.57 80.61
C LEU A 182 -46.51 -58.74 79.23
N HIS A 183 -47.68 -59.36 79.14
CA HIS A 183 -48.41 -59.54 77.89
C HIS A 183 -48.81 -58.20 77.23
N LEU A 184 -49.34 -57.25 78.02
CA LEU A 184 -49.70 -55.91 77.53
C LEU A 184 -48.49 -55.07 77.09
N HIS A 185 -47.31 -55.32 77.64
CA HIS A 185 -46.08 -54.59 77.32
C HIS A 185 -45.20 -55.28 76.27
N GLN A 186 -45.31 -56.61 76.07
CA GLN A 186 -44.51 -57.38 75.10
C GLN A 186 -44.50 -56.80 73.67
N PRO A 187 -45.60 -56.24 73.12
CA PRO A 187 -45.58 -55.68 71.76
C PRO A 187 -44.99 -54.26 71.68
N ARG A 188 -44.67 -53.60 72.83
CA ARG A 188 -44.18 -52.21 72.84
C ARG A 188 -42.77 -52.07 72.27
N PRO A 189 -41.76 -52.90 72.61
CA PRO A 189 -40.42 -52.80 72.01
C PRO A 189 -40.44 -52.96 70.50
N ARG A 190 -41.20 -53.95 69.97
CA ARG A 190 -41.29 -54.19 68.53
C ARG A 190 -42.04 -53.09 67.78
N ARG A 191 -43.04 -52.45 68.40
CA ARG A 191 -43.67 -51.24 67.84
C ARG A 191 -42.75 -50.03 67.89
N ALA A 192 -42.02 -49.81 68.98
CA ALA A 192 -41.00 -48.75 69.03
C ALA A 192 -39.87 -48.97 67.99
N GLU A 193 -39.49 -50.22 67.73
CA GLU A 193 -38.53 -50.57 66.69
C GLU A 193 -39.06 -50.26 65.27
N LEU A 194 -40.28 -50.72 64.95
CA LEU A 194 -40.86 -50.54 63.62
C LEU A 194 -41.34 -49.11 63.36
N ASP A 195 -42.14 -48.56 64.28
CA ASP A 195 -42.92 -47.34 64.09
C ASP A 195 -42.13 -46.07 64.44
N VAL A 196 -41.06 -46.18 65.23
CA VAL A 196 -40.21 -45.04 65.64
C VAL A 196 -38.77 -45.20 65.13
N HIS A 197 -38.04 -46.24 65.54
CA HIS A 197 -36.62 -46.40 65.17
C HIS A 197 -36.43 -46.57 63.66
N ASN A 198 -37.15 -47.49 63.02
CA ASN A 198 -36.95 -47.78 61.60
C ASN A 198 -37.48 -46.66 60.70
N VAL A 199 -38.57 -45.98 61.10
CA VAL A 199 -39.03 -44.73 60.46
C VAL A 199 -37.94 -43.67 60.56
N ARG A 200 -37.41 -43.40 61.78
CA ARG A 200 -36.37 -42.39 61.99
C ARG A 200 -35.07 -42.71 61.25
N ALA A 201 -34.67 -43.98 61.20
CA ALA A 201 -33.51 -44.42 60.43
C ALA A 201 -33.69 -44.18 58.92
N ALA A 202 -34.89 -44.41 58.38
CA ALA A 202 -35.21 -44.09 56.99
C ALA A 202 -35.22 -42.58 56.72
N GLU A 203 -35.75 -41.76 57.63
CA GLU A 203 -35.67 -40.29 57.53
C GLU A 203 -34.22 -39.79 57.44
N LEU A 204 -33.38 -40.19 58.39
CA LEU A 204 -31.96 -39.81 58.46
C LEU A 204 -31.21 -40.15 57.15
N VAL A 205 -31.50 -41.31 56.55
CA VAL A 205 -30.93 -41.72 55.26
C VAL A 205 -31.47 -40.83 54.13
N LEU A 206 -32.78 -40.60 54.04
CA LEU A 206 -33.39 -39.76 53.01
C LEU A 206 -32.92 -38.29 53.10
N HIS A 207 -32.69 -37.78 54.30
CA HIS A 207 -32.14 -36.45 54.55
C HIS A 207 -30.67 -36.37 54.09
N ALA A 208 -29.83 -37.32 54.53
CA ALA A 208 -28.43 -37.40 54.11
C ALA A 208 -28.30 -37.53 52.58
N GLU A 209 -29.10 -38.38 51.93
CA GLU A 209 -29.14 -38.48 50.46
C GLU A 209 -29.58 -37.17 49.81
N ARG A 210 -30.59 -36.48 50.36
CA ARG A 210 -31.09 -35.21 49.81
C ARG A 210 -30.01 -34.15 49.83
N VAL A 211 -29.19 -34.08 50.89
CA VAL A 211 -28.00 -33.22 50.95
C VAL A 211 -26.93 -33.65 49.96
N VAL A 212 -26.59 -34.95 49.90
CA VAL A 212 -25.58 -35.47 48.96
C VAL A 212 -25.96 -35.20 47.51
N ARG A 213 -27.22 -35.40 47.11
CA ARG A 213 -27.73 -35.09 45.77
C ARG A 213 -27.69 -33.59 45.45
N HIS A 214 -27.96 -32.72 46.44
CA HIS A 214 -27.82 -31.27 46.26
C HIS A 214 -26.35 -30.86 46.04
N CYS A 215 -25.45 -31.32 46.92
CA CYS A 215 -24.01 -31.09 46.78
C CYS A 215 -23.46 -31.59 45.44
N ALA A 216 -23.80 -32.80 45.01
CA ALA A 216 -23.35 -33.35 43.73
C ALA A 216 -23.82 -32.53 42.52
N GLY A 217 -25.07 -32.02 42.54
CA GLY A 217 -25.59 -31.14 41.49
C GLY A 217 -24.87 -29.77 41.45
N MET A 218 -24.41 -29.27 42.59
CA MET A 218 -23.60 -28.06 42.67
C MET A 218 -22.16 -28.31 42.18
N GLU A 219 -21.53 -29.41 42.59
CA GLU A 219 -20.20 -29.82 42.09
C GLU A 219 -20.21 -30.02 40.57
N GLN A 220 -21.26 -30.64 40.01
CA GLN A 220 -21.45 -30.73 38.55
C GLN A 220 -21.56 -29.35 37.91
N SER A 221 -22.37 -28.45 38.48
CA SER A 221 -22.58 -27.10 37.92
C SER A 221 -21.29 -26.27 37.88
N LEU A 222 -20.45 -26.38 38.93
CA LEU A 222 -19.13 -25.75 38.98
C LEU A 222 -18.14 -26.41 38.00
N ALA A 223 -18.18 -27.72 37.84
CA ALA A 223 -17.38 -28.42 36.84
C ALA A 223 -17.76 -28.01 35.40
N GLU A 224 -19.05 -27.94 35.08
CA GLU A 224 -19.54 -27.46 33.78
C GLU A 224 -19.09 -26.03 33.48
N LEU A 225 -19.19 -25.13 34.47
CA LEU A 225 -18.69 -23.75 34.38
C LEU A 225 -17.18 -23.71 34.07
N GLY A 226 -16.38 -24.55 34.73
CA GLY A 226 -14.97 -24.74 34.42
C GLY A 226 -14.68 -25.30 33.02
N THR A 227 -15.54 -26.18 32.48
CA THR A 227 -15.41 -26.63 31.07
C THR A 227 -15.75 -25.53 30.08
N LYS A 228 -16.78 -24.72 30.34
CA LYS A 228 -17.17 -23.55 29.51
C LYS A 228 -16.03 -22.53 29.44
N PHE A 229 -15.34 -22.27 30.56
CA PHE A 229 -14.15 -21.41 30.59
C PHE A 229 -13.03 -21.93 29.67
N LYS A 230 -12.70 -23.22 29.78
CA LYS A 230 -11.67 -23.87 28.94
C LYS A 230 -12.04 -23.84 27.45
N ALA A 231 -13.31 -24.06 27.11
CA ALA A 231 -13.82 -23.99 25.74
C ALA A 231 -13.69 -22.57 25.14
N MET A 232 -14.05 -21.52 25.89
CA MET A 232 -13.83 -20.13 25.48
C MET A 232 -12.34 -19.85 25.21
N SER A 233 -11.46 -20.24 26.14
CA SER A 233 -10.01 -20.01 25.98
C SER A 233 -9.43 -20.75 24.77
N HIS A 234 -9.99 -21.92 24.41
CA HIS A 234 -9.63 -22.64 23.19
C HIS A 234 -10.09 -21.92 21.90
N GLU A 235 -11.30 -21.36 21.85
CA GLU A 235 -11.70 -20.50 20.72
C GLU A 235 -10.85 -19.22 20.63
N HIS A 236 -10.47 -18.61 21.75
CA HIS A 236 -9.55 -17.45 21.72
C HIS A 236 -8.18 -17.83 21.13
N ASN A 237 -7.69 -19.06 21.38
CA ASN A 237 -6.47 -19.58 20.73
C ASN A 237 -6.68 -19.78 19.21
N LYS A 238 -7.81 -20.36 18.81
CA LYS A 238 -8.18 -20.61 17.41
C LYS A 238 -8.35 -19.30 16.62
N LEU A 239 -9.02 -18.31 17.20
CA LEU A 239 -9.18 -16.98 16.62
C LEU A 239 -7.83 -16.25 16.48
N ALA A 240 -6.92 -16.37 17.46
CA ALA A 240 -5.57 -15.79 17.38
C ALA A 240 -4.72 -16.46 16.28
N ASN A 241 -4.87 -17.77 16.09
CA ASN A 241 -4.23 -18.49 14.98
C ASN A 241 -4.83 -18.09 13.61
N LYS A 242 -6.15 -17.85 13.53
CA LYS A 242 -6.77 -17.31 12.31
C LYS A 242 -6.24 -15.91 12.00
N PHE A 243 -6.20 -15.01 13.00
CA PHE A 243 -5.63 -13.67 12.84
C PHE A 243 -4.19 -13.72 12.31
N ARG A 244 -3.33 -14.62 12.82
CA ARG A 244 -1.99 -14.81 12.26
C ARG A 244 -2.03 -15.18 10.77
N ALA A 245 -2.84 -16.16 10.38
CA ALA A 245 -2.95 -16.61 8.98
C ALA A 245 -3.54 -15.52 8.06
N ASP A 246 -4.53 -14.75 8.53
CA ASP A 246 -5.12 -13.63 7.80
C ASP A 246 -4.06 -12.52 7.55
N ILE A 247 -3.17 -12.26 8.52
CA ILE A 247 -2.05 -11.32 8.40
C ILE A 247 -0.94 -11.87 7.47
N GLU A 248 -0.55 -13.14 7.61
CA GLU A 248 0.43 -13.80 6.73
C GLU A 248 -0.02 -13.80 5.26
N ALA A 249 -1.32 -13.94 4.99
CA ALA A 249 -1.88 -13.86 3.63
C ALA A 249 -1.66 -12.49 2.96
N LEU A 250 -1.55 -11.39 3.72
CA LEU A 250 -1.27 -10.06 3.18
C LEU A 250 0.16 -9.94 2.64
N GLU A 251 1.11 -10.76 3.11
CA GLU A 251 2.52 -10.72 2.71
C GLU A 251 2.70 -11.10 1.22
N VAL A 252 1.93 -12.05 0.71
CA VAL A 252 1.96 -12.45 -0.71
C VAL A 252 1.46 -11.32 -1.62
N VAL A 253 0.41 -10.61 -1.19
CA VAL A 253 -0.11 -9.43 -1.89
C VAL A 253 0.88 -8.27 -1.83
N PHE A 254 1.57 -8.14 -0.70
CA PHE A 254 2.60 -7.13 -0.47
C PHE A 254 3.76 -7.29 -1.48
N VAL A 255 4.40 -8.47 -1.56
CA VAL A 255 5.64 -8.69 -2.36
C VAL A 255 5.44 -8.28 -3.82
N ASN A 256 4.26 -8.57 -4.35
CA ASN A 256 3.89 -8.34 -5.74
C ASN A 256 3.30 -6.94 -6.02
N ALA A 257 3.10 -6.10 -5.01
CA ALA A 257 2.56 -4.75 -5.20
C ALA A 257 3.55 -3.85 -5.96
N THR A 258 3.05 -3.06 -6.91
CA THR A 258 3.86 -2.23 -7.83
C THR A 258 3.84 -0.73 -7.51
N LYS A 259 3.04 -0.28 -6.54
CA LYS A 259 2.94 1.13 -6.11
C LYS A 259 2.87 1.28 -4.59
N SER A 260 3.60 2.23 -4.02
CA SER A 260 3.67 2.53 -2.58
C SER A 260 2.30 2.80 -1.96
N ALA A 261 1.41 3.49 -2.67
CA ALA A 261 0.03 3.73 -2.24
C ALA A 261 -0.81 2.44 -2.00
N ARG A 262 -0.50 1.32 -2.68
CA ARG A 262 -1.14 0.02 -2.40
C ARG A 262 -0.66 -0.55 -1.07
N LEU A 263 0.60 -0.28 -0.70
CA LEU A 263 1.19 -0.73 0.56
C LEU A 263 0.58 0.01 1.75
N VAL A 264 0.42 1.33 1.68
CA VAL A 264 -0.21 2.11 2.77
C VAL A 264 -1.62 1.58 3.07
N LYS A 265 -2.40 1.21 2.04
CA LYS A 265 -3.71 0.56 2.24
C LYS A 265 -3.61 -0.80 2.93
N LEU A 266 -2.59 -1.61 2.61
CA LEU A 266 -2.34 -2.89 3.28
C LEU A 266 -1.89 -2.72 4.75
N GLN A 267 -1.11 -1.69 5.08
CA GLN A 267 -0.74 -1.39 6.47
C GLN A 267 -1.98 -1.07 7.31
N ASN A 268 -2.84 -0.17 6.83
CA ASN A 268 -4.08 0.19 7.51
C ASN A 268 -5.02 -1.03 7.70
N GLN A 269 -4.96 -2.03 6.80
CA GLN A 269 -5.71 -3.27 6.95
C GLN A 269 -5.26 -4.10 8.17
N VAL A 270 -3.97 -4.11 8.50
CA VAL A 270 -3.42 -4.80 9.69
C VAL A 270 -4.06 -4.24 10.97
N THR A 271 -4.14 -2.92 11.08
CA THR A 271 -4.81 -2.24 12.21
C THR A 271 -6.28 -2.62 12.30
N VAL A 272 -6.98 -2.64 11.16
CA VAL A 272 -8.40 -3.02 11.08
C VAL A 272 -8.64 -4.48 11.49
N GLU A 273 -7.79 -5.44 11.10
CA GLU A 273 -7.93 -6.83 11.56
C GLU A 273 -7.58 -7.00 13.05
N LEU A 274 -6.63 -6.22 13.59
CA LEU A 274 -6.29 -6.21 15.01
C LEU A 274 -7.47 -5.70 15.86
N ASP A 275 -8.13 -4.62 15.45
CA ASP A 275 -9.32 -4.08 16.12
C ASP A 275 -10.50 -5.05 16.06
N LYS A 276 -10.74 -5.69 14.89
CA LYS A 276 -11.76 -6.75 14.76
C LYS A 276 -11.49 -7.92 15.71
N PHE A 277 -10.25 -8.42 15.75
CA PHE A 277 -9.86 -9.50 16.66
C PHE A 277 -10.15 -9.12 18.11
N MET A 278 -9.68 -7.95 18.56
CA MET A 278 -9.87 -7.50 19.94
C MET A 278 -11.34 -7.20 20.28
N SER A 279 -12.14 -6.74 19.33
CA SER A 279 -13.59 -6.55 19.51
C SER A 279 -14.30 -7.88 19.83
N VAL A 280 -13.98 -8.95 19.11
CA VAL A 280 -14.54 -10.29 19.35
C VAL A 280 -14.09 -10.86 20.70
N ILE A 281 -12.81 -10.72 21.06
CA ILE A 281 -12.29 -11.13 22.37
C ILE A 281 -13.04 -10.39 23.51
N ARG A 282 -13.17 -9.06 23.42
CA ARG A 282 -13.90 -8.22 24.40
C ARG A 282 -15.38 -8.57 24.49
N ALA A 283 -16.03 -8.95 23.40
CA ALA A 283 -17.42 -9.40 23.43
C ALA A 283 -17.54 -10.75 24.17
N SER A 284 -16.70 -11.72 23.82
CA SER A 284 -16.67 -13.05 24.43
C SER A 284 -16.36 -13.01 25.94
N LEU A 285 -15.38 -12.21 26.37
CA LEU A 285 -15.04 -12.03 27.78
C LEU A 285 -16.20 -11.45 28.61
N ARG A 286 -16.89 -10.43 28.07
CA ARG A 286 -18.06 -9.82 28.74
C ARG A 286 -19.23 -10.80 28.85
N GLN A 287 -19.52 -11.54 27.78
CA GLN A 287 -20.56 -12.57 27.78
C GLN A 287 -20.27 -13.69 28.78
N PHE A 288 -19.01 -14.13 28.90
CA PHE A 288 -18.63 -15.15 29.86
C PHE A 288 -18.70 -14.66 31.31
N ARG A 289 -18.25 -13.42 31.61
CA ARG A 289 -18.44 -12.82 32.95
C ARG A 289 -19.92 -12.76 33.34
N GLN A 290 -20.78 -12.30 32.44
CA GLN A 290 -22.23 -12.27 32.71
C GLN A 290 -22.83 -13.67 32.99
N HIS A 291 -22.39 -14.70 32.25
CA HIS A 291 -22.79 -16.09 32.50
C HIS A 291 -22.25 -16.64 33.82
N LEU A 292 -21.00 -16.30 34.17
CA LEU A 292 -20.32 -16.65 35.42
C LEU A 292 -21.09 -16.10 36.62
N ASP A 293 -21.29 -14.78 36.67
CA ASP A 293 -21.99 -14.08 37.75
C ASP A 293 -23.41 -14.64 37.97
N GLN A 294 -24.16 -14.83 36.88
CA GLN A 294 -25.51 -15.41 36.92
C GLN A 294 -25.51 -16.85 37.44
N THR A 295 -24.57 -17.69 37.01
CA THR A 295 -24.49 -19.10 37.42
C THR A 295 -24.13 -19.20 38.91
N LEU A 296 -23.13 -18.45 39.36
CA LEU A 296 -22.69 -18.46 40.76
C LEU A 296 -23.76 -17.87 41.70
N GLN A 297 -24.45 -16.80 41.29
CA GLN A 297 -25.58 -16.27 42.05
C GLN A 297 -26.71 -17.29 42.19
N MET A 298 -27.09 -17.99 41.11
CA MET A 298 -28.09 -19.06 41.18
C MET A 298 -27.67 -20.20 42.12
N LEU A 299 -26.38 -20.58 42.14
CA LEU A 299 -25.86 -21.61 43.04
C LEU A 299 -25.87 -21.15 44.51
N ARG A 300 -25.45 -19.91 44.79
CA ARG A 300 -25.50 -19.30 46.14
C ARG A 300 -26.94 -19.24 46.65
N GLU A 301 -27.89 -18.79 45.82
CA GLU A 301 -29.29 -18.76 46.17
C GLU A 301 -29.89 -20.16 46.36
N SER A 302 -29.54 -21.13 45.50
CA SER A 302 -29.98 -22.52 45.63
C SER A 302 -29.55 -23.11 46.97
N ASN A 303 -28.28 -22.95 47.34
CA ASN A 303 -27.73 -23.41 48.62
C ASN A 303 -28.41 -22.71 49.81
N ALA A 304 -28.55 -21.39 49.76
CA ALA A 304 -29.20 -20.62 50.83
C ALA A 304 -30.69 -20.95 51.01
N ARG A 305 -31.42 -21.24 49.92
CA ARG A 305 -32.81 -21.74 49.96
C ARG A 305 -32.87 -23.17 50.51
N PHE A 306 -31.89 -24.01 50.19
CA PHE A 306 -31.82 -25.40 50.64
C PHE A 306 -31.50 -25.51 52.14
N ILE A 307 -30.53 -24.74 52.66
CA ILE A 307 -30.25 -24.61 54.10
C ILE A 307 -31.51 -24.17 54.87
N LYS A 308 -32.28 -23.21 54.32
CA LYS A 308 -33.57 -22.73 54.89
C LYS A 308 -34.73 -23.74 54.76
N SER A 309 -34.52 -24.90 54.13
CA SER A 309 -35.57 -25.92 53.95
C SER A 309 -35.57 -26.99 55.04
N PHE A 310 -34.59 -27.00 55.94
CA PHE A 310 -34.59 -27.83 57.14
C PHE A 310 -35.48 -27.20 58.21
N ARG A 311 -36.30 -28.01 58.88
CA ARG A 311 -37.17 -27.60 59.99
C ARG A 311 -37.01 -28.57 61.15
N VAL A 312 -36.80 -28.03 62.35
CA VAL A 312 -36.75 -28.80 63.59
C VAL A 312 -38.15 -29.27 64.01
N PHE A 313 -38.21 -30.28 64.88
CA PHE A 313 -39.48 -30.81 65.41
C PHE A 313 -40.37 -29.76 66.10
N SER A 314 -39.80 -28.73 66.75
CA SER A 314 -40.57 -27.62 67.33
C SER A 314 -41.34 -26.79 66.29
N ASP A 315 -40.88 -26.80 65.04
CA ASP A 315 -41.36 -25.94 63.95
C ASP A 315 -42.29 -26.72 62.98
N GLY A 316 -42.80 -27.87 63.43
CA GLY A 316 -43.56 -28.83 62.62
C GLY A 316 -42.72 -29.55 61.57
N GLY A 317 -41.40 -29.62 61.75
CA GLY A 317 -40.48 -30.36 60.89
C GLY A 317 -40.12 -31.74 61.42
N ASN A 318 -39.19 -32.41 60.75
CA ASN A 318 -38.73 -33.76 61.07
C ASN A 318 -37.19 -33.89 61.18
N PHE A 319 -36.47 -32.79 61.40
CA PHE A 319 -35.02 -32.80 61.63
C PHE A 319 -34.68 -32.61 63.11
N CYS A 320 -33.61 -33.24 63.59
CA CYS A 320 -33.04 -32.91 64.91
C CYS A 320 -31.92 -31.85 64.79
N PRO A 321 -31.61 -31.08 65.84
CA PRO A 321 -30.61 -30.00 65.76
C PRO A 321 -29.22 -30.46 65.32
N GLU A 322 -28.79 -31.65 65.77
CA GLU A 322 -27.48 -32.23 65.50
C GLU A 322 -27.32 -32.63 64.02
N GLU A 323 -28.38 -33.16 63.44
CA GLU A 323 -28.50 -33.52 62.03
C GLU A 323 -28.43 -32.26 61.14
N ILE A 324 -29.17 -31.20 61.51
CA ILE A 324 -29.12 -29.91 60.81
C ILE A 324 -27.70 -29.34 60.83
N GLU A 325 -26.99 -29.41 61.95
CA GLU A 325 -25.65 -28.84 62.08
C GLU A 325 -24.61 -29.61 61.23
N GLU A 326 -24.68 -30.94 61.19
CA GLU A 326 -23.82 -31.74 60.29
C GLU A 326 -24.12 -31.44 58.81
N HIS A 327 -25.41 -31.25 58.47
CA HIS A 327 -25.85 -30.90 57.12
C HIS A 327 -25.47 -29.46 56.73
N ARG A 328 -25.59 -28.48 57.63
CA ARG A 328 -25.10 -27.11 57.44
C ARG A 328 -23.61 -27.11 57.13
N LYS A 329 -22.80 -27.78 57.93
CA LYS A 329 -21.34 -27.87 57.73
C LYS A 329 -20.94 -28.44 56.36
N LYS A 330 -21.74 -29.37 55.80
CA LYS A 330 -21.57 -29.87 54.42
C LYS A 330 -21.93 -28.82 53.36
N LEU A 331 -22.95 -28.01 53.60
CA LEU A 331 -23.45 -26.97 52.68
C LEU A 331 -22.63 -25.67 52.75
N GLU A 332 -22.07 -25.32 53.91
CA GLU A 332 -21.08 -24.25 54.09
C GLU A 332 -19.79 -24.55 53.34
N LYS A 333 -19.32 -25.80 53.39
CA LYS A 333 -18.20 -26.27 52.56
C LYS A 333 -18.52 -26.09 51.06
N MET A 334 -19.78 -26.21 50.65
CA MET A 334 -20.20 -25.97 49.27
C MET A 334 -20.21 -24.48 48.91
N SER A 335 -20.61 -23.58 49.81
CA SER A 335 -20.43 -22.13 49.64
C SER A 335 -18.94 -21.77 49.47
N ALA A 336 -18.07 -22.29 50.34
CA ALA A 336 -16.63 -22.09 50.22
C ALA A 336 -16.05 -22.67 48.90
N MET A 337 -16.65 -23.73 48.34
CA MET A 337 -16.29 -24.27 47.03
C MET A 337 -16.72 -23.35 45.89
N ILE A 338 -17.92 -22.75 45.96
CA ILE A 338 -18.36 -21.70 45.01
C ILE A 338 -17.34 -20.57 45.02
N ASP A 339 -17.06 -19.99 46.18
CA ASP A 339 -16.18 -18.82 46.31
C ASP A 339 -14.74 -19.13 45.86
N SER A 340 -14.23 -20.33 46.17
CA SER A 340 -12.94 -20.81 45.67
C SER A 340 -12.91 -21.00 44.15
N SER A 341 -13.99 -21.49 43.55
CA SER A 341 -14.10 -21.66 42.09
C SER A 341 -14.26 -20.33 41.34
N GLU A 342 -14.99 -19.38 41.92
CA GLU A 342 -15.12 -18.00 41.45
C GLU A 342 -13.76 -17.31 41.45
N GLY A 343 -13.04 -17.34 42.58
CA GLY A 343 -11.69 -16.77 42.68
C GLY A 343 -10.71 -17.37 41.68
N SER A 344 -10.75 -18.69 41.46
CA SER A 344 -9.90 -19.34 40.45
C SER A 344 -10.22 -18.89 39.03
N ILE A 345 -11.50 -18.84 38.64
CA ILE A 345 -11.92 -18.47 37.28
C ILE A 345 -11.73 -16.96 37.05
N MET A 346 -11.97 -16.12 38.05
CA MET A 346 -11.75 -14.67 37.98
C MET A 346 -10.26 -14.33 37.89
N SER A 347 -9.39 -15.00 38.64
CA SER A 347 -7.94 -14.80 38.52
C SER A 347 -7.40 -15.17 37.14
N ASP A 348 -7.91 -16.25 36.52
CA ASP A 348 -7.57 -16.62 35.15
C ASP A 348 -8.18 -15.68 34.09
N LEU A 349 -9.39 -15.15 34.31
CA LEU A 349 -10.01 -14.12 33.47
C LEU A 349 -9.23 -12.79 33.52
N GLU A 350 -8.71 -12.44 34.68
CA GLU A 350 -7.95 -11.21 34.90
C GLU A 350 -6.62 -11.22 34.15
N GLY A 351 -6.33 -10.10 33.51
CA GLY A 351 -5.27 -9.98 32.52
C GLY A 351 -5.47 -10.82 31.24
N MET A 352 -6.53 -11.64 31.07
CA MET A 352 -6.67 -12.44 29.84
C MET A 352 -6.85 -11.54 28.61
N GLU A 353 -7.57 -10.41 28.72
CA GLU A 353 -7.63 -9.44 27.63
C GLU A 353 -6.24 -8.91 27.25
N SER A 354 -5.41 -8.54 28.25
CA SER A 354 -4.01 -8.10 28.00
C SER A 354 -3.24 -9.20 27.28
N ARG A 355 -3.19 -10.43 27.82
CA ARG A 355 -2.44 -11.55 27.23
C ARG A 355 -2.85 -11.83 25.77
N ARG A 356 -4.12 -11.59 25.39
CA ARG A 356 -4.60 -11.66 24.00
C ARG A 356 -4.17 -10.44 23.16
N LEU A 357 -4.29 -9.24 23.70
CA LEU A 357 -3.83 -7.98 23.08
C LEU A 357 -2.32 -8.00 22.81
N ASP A 358 -1.52 -8.39 23.80
CA ASP A 358 -0.06 -8.48 23.74
C ASP A 358 0.38 -9.46 22.65
N THR A 359 -0.30 -10.62 22.56
CA THR A 359 -0.05 -11.63 21.52
C THR A 359 -0.39 -11.11 20.11
N ALA A 360 -1.54 -10.45 19.94
CA ALA A 360 -1.98 -9.95 18.64
C ALA A 360 -1.18 -8.72 18.19
N THR A 361 -0.84 -7.82 19.11
CA THR A 361 0.03 -6.66 18.88
C THR A 361 1.43 -7.11 18.48
N LYS A 362 1.98 -8.15 19.12
CA LYS A 362 3.26 -8.74 18.73
C LYS A 362 3.24 -9.25 17.27
N ILE A 363 2.20 -10.00 16.88
CA ILE A 363 2.03 -10.48 15.49
C ILE A 363 1.94 -9.31 14.50
N ALA A 364 1.21 -8.23 14.85
CA ALA A 364 1.10 -7.03 14.03
C ALA A 364 2.46 -6.31 13.87
N VAL A 365 3.23 -6.15 14.95
CA VAL A 365 4.57 -5.51 14.90
C VAL A 365 5.58 -6.35 14.12
N GLU A 366 5.58 -7.68 14.30
CA GLU A 366 6.42 -8.62 13.53
C GLU A 366 6.05 -8.65 12.02
N PHE A 367 4.85 -8.22 11.65
CA PHE A 367 4.46 -7.96 10.26
C PHE A 367 4.88 -6.56 9.80
N GLU A 368 4.66 -5.52 10.61
CA GLU A 368 5.04 -4.14 10.28
C GLU A 368 6.54 -3.95 10.05
N ASP A 369 7.41 -4.63 10.81
CA ASP A 369 8.86 -4.52 10.61
C ASP A 369 9.33 -5.16 9.28
N ARG A 370 8.67 -6.25 8.85
CA ARG A 370 8.89 -6.81 7.51
C ARG A 370 8.38 -5.85 6.42
N PHE A 371 7.18 -5.30 6.61
CA PHE A 371 6.56 -4.30 5.74
C PHE A 371 7.45 -3.05 5.53
N LYS A 372 8.05 -2.49 6.59
CA LYS A 372 8.91 -1.29 6.54
C LYS A 372 10.08 -1.45 5.56
N GLY A 373 10.75 -2.61 5.59
CA GLY A 373 11.87 -2.91 4.68
C GLY A 373 11.45 -2.85 3.22
N HIS A 374 10.37 -3.53 2.87
CA HIS A 374 9.84 -3.50 1.52
C HIS A 374 9.27 -2.13 1.07
N MET A 375 8.63 -1.38 1.97
CA MET A 375 8.11 -0.04 1.68
C MET A 375 9.24 0.89 1.25
N SER A 376 10.37 0.84 1.97
CA SER A 376 11.60 1.56 1.61
C SER A 376 12.10 1.16 0.20
N ASP A 377 12.17 -0.13 -0.10
CA ASP A 377 12.58 -0.63 -1.42
C ASP A 377 11.67 -0.11 -2.56
N LEU A 378 10.35 -0.08 -2.36
CA LEU A 378 9.40 0.37 -3.39
C LEU A 378 9.40 1.90 -3.58
N VAL A 379 9.43 2.67 -2.49
CA VAL A 379 9.55 4.14 -2.54
C VAL A 379 10.88 4.57 -3.18
N PHE A 380 11.97 3.83 -2.95
CA PHE A 380 13.24 4.05 -3.64
C PHE A 380 13.11 3.82 -5.15
N MET A 381 12.57 2.68 -5.59
CA MET A 381 12.36 2.42 -7.02
C MET A 381 11.47 3.48 -7.69
N GLU A 382 10.39 3.93 -7.02
CA GLU A 382 9.54 5.02 -7.51
C GLU A 382 10.29 6.36 -7.62
N ARG A 383 11.26 6.63 -6.76
CA ARG A 383 12.12 7.84 -6.86
C ARG A 383 13.12 7.72 -8.01
N MET A 384 13.77 6.57 -8.18
CA MET A 384 14.70 6.31 -9.28
C MET A 384 14.01 6.40 -10.65
N ALA A 385 12.83 5.79 -10.78
CA ALA A 385 12.03 5.86 -12.01
C ALA A 385 11.60 7.31 -12.33
N ARG A 386 11.21 8.09 -11.32
CA ARG A 386 10.83 9.51 -11.50
C ARG A 386 12.01 10.36 -11.99
N TRP A 387 13.21 10.19 -11.41
CA TRP A 387 14.42 10.86 -11.90
C TRP A 387 14.68 10.53 -13.38
N LEU A 388 14.77 9.23 -13.73
CA LEU A 388 15.03 8.79 -15.10
C LEU A 388 13.96 9.29 -16.10
N THR A 389 12.69 9.37 -15.68
CA THR A 389 11.58 9.90 -16.49
C THR A 389 11.71 11.41 -16.69
N ASN A 390 12.03 12.17 -15.63
CA ASN A 390 12.24 13.62 -15.73
C ASN A 390 13.42 13.96 -16.65
N THR A 391 14.54 13.22 -16.53
CA THR A 391 15.69 13.33 -17.44
C THR A 391 15.28 13.05 -18.88
N GLN A 392 14.50 11.98 -19.11
CA GLN A 392 14.00 11.62 -20.43
C GLN A 392 13.11 12.73 -21.03
N VAL A 393 12.24 13.36 -20.23
CA VAL A 393 11.39 14.48 -20.67
C VAL A 393 12.24 15.72 -21.02
N LYS A 394 13.22 16.10 -20.20
CA LYS A 394 14.16 17.19 -20.52
C LYS A 394 14.91 16.93 -21.84
N VAL A 395 15.48 15.73 -22.01
CA VAL A 395 16.18 15.34 -23.26
C VAL A 395 15.24 15.39 -24.47
N LYS A 396 13.98 14.96 -24.33
CA LYS A 396 12.98 15.06 -25.40
C LYS A 396 12.61 16.51 -25.75
N ALA A 397 12.61 17.42 -24.77
CA ALA A 397 12.33 18.84 -25.01
C ALA A 397 13.43 19.51 -25.86
N GLU A 398 14.71 19.24 -25.60
CA GLU A 398 15.81 19.74 -26.43
C GLU A 398 15.79 19.16 -27.85
N VAL A 399 15.46 17.88 -28.00
CA VAL A 399 15.24 17.26 -29.33
C VAL A 399 14.10 17.97 -30.08
N ALA A 400 12.99 18.29 -29.39
CA ALA A 400 11.86 19.01 -30.00
C ALA A 400 12.19 20.47 -30.39
N ASN A 401 12.93 21.19 -29.53
CA ASN A 401 13.48 22.53 -29.84
C ASN A 401 14.36 22.47 -31.09
N SER A 402 15.32 21.54 -31.10
CA SER A 402 16.25 21.32 -32.20
C SER A 402 15.53 20.99 -33.52
N ASN A 403 14.55 20.09 -33.51
CA ASN A 403 13.70 19.79 -34.67
C ASN A 403 12.92 21.02 -35.16
N THR A 404 12.41 21.85 -34.25
CA THR A 404 11.63 23.06 -34.59
C THR A 404 12.49 24.09 -35.33
N GLN A 405 13.76 24.25 -34.94
CA GLN A 405 14.71 25.10 -35.66
C GLN A 405 14.99 24.59 -37.08
N ALA A 406 15.20 23.29 -37.24
CA ALA A 406 15.44 22.67 -38.54
C ALA A 406 14.23 22.78 -39.48
N GLN A 407 13.02 22.55 -38.96
CA GLN A 407 11.76 22.76 -39.69
C GLN A 407 11.55 24.22 -40.11
N LYS A 408 11.89 25.17 -39.23
CA LYS A 408 11.86 26.61 -39.56
C LYS A 408 12.75 26.93 -40.75
N ILE A 409 13.99 26.43 -40.77
CA ILE A 409 14.91 26.63 -41.90
C ILE A 409 14.36 25.97 -43.17
N ALA A 410 13.90 24.72 -43.09
CA ALA A 410 13.30 24.02 -44.24
C ALA A 410 12.14 24.83 -44.86
N HIS A 411 11.21 25.34 -44.04
CA HIS A 411 10.11 26.18 -44.50
C HIS A 411 10.58 27.52 -45.10
N MET A 412 11.66 28.10 -44.57
CA MET A 412 12.26 29.33 -45.15
C MET A 412 12.91 29.05 -46.51
N LEU A 413 13.50 27.87 -46.72
CA LEU A 413 14.00 27.42 -48.04
C LEU A 413 12.86 27.14 -49.02
N ASP A 414 11.80 26.46 -48.60
CA ASP A 414 10.59 26.24 -49.42
C ASP A 414 9.90 27.56 -49.79
N THR A 415 10.03 28.59 -48.95
CA THR A 415 9.54 29.94 -49.21
C THR A 415 10.46 30.70 -50.16
N LEU A 416 11.78 30.58 -50.01
CA LEU A 416 12.75 31.14 -50.94
C LEU A 416 12.58 30.55 -52.35
N GLU A 417 12.42 29.23 -52.48
CA GLU A 417 12.25 28.55 -53.76
C GLU A 417 10.97 29.01 -54.50
N ARG A 418 9.84 29.09 -53.78
CA ARG A 418 8.59 29.63 -54.34
C ARG A 418 8.71 31.10 -54.73
N ARG A 419 9.46 31.91 -53.98
CA ARG A 419 9.68 33.33 -54.29
C ARG A 419 10.64 33.56 -55.46
N VAL A 420 11.67 32.72 -55.59
CA VAL A 420 12.54 32.69 -56.78
C VAL A 420 11.70 32.36 -58.01
N ASP A 421 10.84 31.34 -57.97
CA ASP A 421 9.97 30.99 -59.10
C ASP A 421 8.90 32.06 -59.39
N ALA A 422 8.33 32.69 -58.36
CA ALA A 422 7.35 33.77 -58.54
C ALA A 422 7.99 35.02 -59.18
N CYS A 423 9.20 35.39 -58.77
CA CYS A 423 9.94 36.51 -59.35
C CYS A 423 10.48 36.19 -60.76
N ALA A 424 10.92 34.96 -61.00
CA ALA A 424 11.39 34.50 -62.32
C ALA A 424 10.26 34.30 -63.34
N ARG A 425 9.08 33.85 -62.89
CA ARG A 425 7.92 33.53 -63.72
C ARG A 425 6.62 34.04 -63.07
N PRO A 426 6.34 35.36 -63.12
CA PRO A 426 5.14 35.94 -62.55
C PRO A 426 3.85 35.43 -63.21
N ASN A 427 2.83 35.17 -62.40
CA ASN A 427 1.45 34.90 -62.79
C ASN A 427 0.51 35.41 -61.68
N LEU A 428 -0.80 35.33 -61.89
CA LEU A 428 -1.81 35.79 -60.93
C LEU A 428 -1.89 34.92 -59.66
N ASP A 429 -1.54 33.64 -59.76
CA ASP A 429 -1.74 32.65 -58.68
C ASP A 429 -0.55 32.54 -57.70
N LYS A 430 0.53 33.31 -57.91
CA LYS A 430 1.72 33.34 -57.05
C LYS A 430 1.83 34.62 -56.24
N GLU A 431 2.69 34.57 -55.22
CA GLU A 431 3.10 35.74 -54.43
C GLU A 431 3.69 36.83 -55.34
N GLN A 432 3.10 38.03 -55.32
CA GLN A 432 3.61 39.17 -56.09
C GLN A 432 4.82 39.77 -55.36
N ILE A 433 6.03 39.39 -55.78
CA ILE A 433 7.29 39.77 -55.14
C ILE A 433 8.29 40.37 -56.14
N THR A 434 8.84 41.54 -55.80
CA THR A 434 9.90 42.21 -56.57
C THR A 434 11.27 41.58 -56.31
N ALA A 435 12.21 41.74 -57.25
CA ALA A 435 13.56 41.20 -57.06
C ALA A 435 14.28 41.81 -55.84
N SER A 436 13.99 43.07 -55.49
CA SER A 436 14.47 43.72 -54.27
C SER A 436 13.95 43.05 -52.99
N GLN A 437 12.65 42.77 -52.91
CA GLN A 437 12.04 42.06 -51.76
C GLN A 437 12.56 40.62 -51.63
N LEU A 438 12.75 39.92 -52.76
CA LEU A 438 13.39 38.60 -52.79
C LEU A 438 14.81 38.67 -52.20
N ASN A 439 15.63 39.61 -52.65
CA ASN A 439 17.01 39.80 -52.17
C ASN A 439 17.09 40.20 -50.68
N GLN A 440 16.11 40.97 -50.19
CA GLN A 440 15.98 41.31 -48.75
C GLN A 440 15.61 40.09 -47.89
N SER A 441 14.80 39.16 -48.41
CA SER A 441 14.37 38.00 -47.63
C SER A 441 15.53 37.09 -47.18
N LEU A 442 16.64 37.08 -47.93
CA LEU A 442 17.85 36.30 -47.64
C LEU A 442 18.48 36.59 -46.27
N PHE A 443 18.42 37.84 -45.77
CA PHE A 443 19.03 38.21 -44.49
C PHE A 443 18.48 37.37 -43.33
N SER A 444 17.16 37.20 -43.27
CA SER A 444 16.50 36.37 -42.25
C SER A 444 16.92 34.89 -42.31
N ILE A 445 17.33 34.42 -43.50
CA ILE A 445 17.79 33.04 -43.73
C ILE A 445 19.25 32.91 -43.28
N PHE A 446 20.10 33.91 -43.56
CA PHE A 446 21.48 33.97 -43.00
C PHE A 446 21.45 33.91 -41.47
N GLU A 447 20.64 34.75 -40.82
CA GLU A 447 20.48 34.77 -39.35
C GLU A 447 19.99 33.42 -38.80
N ALA A 448 19.03 32.78 -39.48
CA ALA A 448 18.53 31.46 -39.08
C ALA A 448 19.62 30.37 -39.14
N PHE A 449 20.46 30.36 -40.19
CA PHE A 449 21.58 29.43 -40.30
C PHE A 449 22.68 29.71 -39.26
N VAL A 450 22.98 30.98 -38.95
CA VAL A 450 23.94 31.36 -37.91
C VAL A 450 23.46 30.84 -36.54
N GLY A 451 22.25 31.22 -36.12
CA GLY A 451 21.71 30.79 -34.83
C GLY A 451 21.56 29.27 -34.69
N ARG A 452 21.28 28.54 -35.79
CA ARG A 452 21.26 27.07 -35.81
C ARG A 452 22.67 26.47 -35.66
N SER A 453 23.68 27.08 -36.29
CA SER A 453 25.08 26.63 -36.21
C SER A 453 25.69 26.91 -34.83
N GLU A 454 25.26 27.98 -34.18
CA GLU A 454 25.61 28.33 -32.80
C GLU A 454 24.91 27.42 -31.78
N TYR A 455 23.60 27.16 -31.92
CA TYR A 455 22.88 26.21 -31.06
C TYR A 455 23.37 24.76 -31.21
N LEU A 456 23.87 24.35 -32.38
CA LEU A 456 24.56 23.08 -32.55
C LEU A 456 26.06 23.13 -32.19
N ASN A 457 26.62 24.31 -31.86
CA ASN A 457 28.04 24.53 -31.58
C ASN A 457 28.97 23.89 -32.63
N CYS A 458 28.66 24.08 -33.92
CA CYS A 458 29.32 23.38 -35.03
C CYS A 458 30.04 24.30 -36.02
N MET A 459 30.37 25.52 -35.61
CA MET A 459 31.14 26.48 -36.40
C MET A 459 32.63 26.15 -36.32
N LYS A 460 33.30 25.97 -37.47
CA LYS A 460 34.75 25.70 -37.49
C LYS A 460 35.54 26.93 -36.98
N PRO A 461 36.66 26.75 -36.26
CA PRO A 461 37.55 27.85 -35.87
C PRO A 461 38.16 28.51 -37.12
N GLY A 462 37.61 29.66 -37.51
CA GLY A 462 37.92 30.38 -38.76
C GLY A 462 36.66 30.82 -39.52
N GLY A 463 35.52 30.12 -39.33
CA GLY A 463 34.19 30.56 -39.78
C GLY A 463 33.82 31.86 -39.08
N SER A 464 34.04 32.99 -39.76
CA SER A 464 34.22 34.28 -39.09
C SER A 464 32.90 34.95 -38.71
N GLN A 465 32.53 34.89 -37.43
CA GLN A 465 31.84 36.04 -36.82
C GLN A 465 32.74 37.28 -37.02
N GLY A 466 32.15 38.39 -37.50
CA GLY A 466 32.93 39.59 -37.78
C GLY A 466 32.05 40.75 -38.20
N ASN A 467 31.69 41.59 -37.20
CA ASN A 467 30.85 42.78 -37.34
C ASN A 467 31.22 43.66 -38.55
N LEU A 468 30.23 44.38 -39.07
CA LEU A 468 30.40 45.35 -40.15
C LEU A 468 31.22 46.55 -39.66
N ALA A 469 32.53 46.50 -39.87
CA ALA A 469 33.47 47.60 -39.64
C ALA A 469 34.56 47.63 -40.73
N THR A 470 35.17 48.81 -40.90
CA THR A 470 36.05 49.17 -42.03
C THR A 470 37.41 48.46 -42.04
N ALA A 471 37.95 48.22 -43.23
CA ALA A 471 39.35 47.83 -43.46
C ALA A 471 40.34 48.96 -43.06
N PRO A 472 41.65 48.67 -42.87
CA PRO A 472 42.55 48.59 -44.02
C PRO A 472 43.63 47.47 -43.97
N SER A 473 44.47 47.47 -45.00
CA SER A 473 45.61 46.56 -45.33
C SER A 473 46.62 46.30 -44.20
N THR A 474 47.29 45.14 -44.16
CA THR A 474 48.47 44.85 -45.02
C THR A 474 48.81 43.34 -45.10
N ALA A 475 49.59 42.96 -46.12
CA ALA A 475 49.91 41.56 -46.40
C ALA A 475 51.29 41.11 -45.86
N LYS A 476 51.39 39.84 -45.47
CA LYS A 476 52.67 39.12 -45.38
C LYS A 476 52.47 37.63 -45.65
N VAL A 477 53.31 37.05 -46.49
CA VAL A 477 53.28 35.62 -46.84
C VAL A 477 54.09 34.79 -45.84
N GLY A 478 53.66 33.55 -45.60
CA GLY A 478 54.36 32.57 -44.78
C GLY A 478 54.10 31.16 -45.31
N PHE A 479 55.16 30.36 -45.46
CA PHE A 479 55.04 28.94 -45.81
C PHE A 479 54.54 28.13 -44.61
N SER A 480 53.92 26.98 -44.89
CA SER A 480 53.71 25.90 -43.92
C SER A 480 54.11 24.58 -44.56
N ALA A 481 54.61 23.64 -43.76
CA ALA A 481 55.06 22.33 -44.19
C ALA A 481 54.21 21.23 -43.55
N GLU A 482 54.00 20.13 -44.26
CA GLU A 482 53.20 19.00 -43.81
C GLU A 482 53.91 18.15 -42.75
N SER A 483 53.13 17.45 -41.92
CA SER A 483 53.53 16.21 -41.25
C SER A 483 52.29 15.36 -40.91
N PRO A 484 52.39 14.01 -40.89
CA PRO A 484 51.24 13.16 -41.20
C PRO A 484 50.45 12.61 -40.01
N GLN A 485 49.23 12.16 -40.33
CA GLN A 485 48.23 11.55 -39.46
C GLN A 485 48.54 10.06 -39.17
N GLN A 486 48.18 9.55 -37.98
CA GLN A 486 48.28 8.12 -37.63
C GLN A 486 46.91 7.48 -37.41
N THR A 487 46.74 6.28 -37.96
CA THR A 487 45.52 5.46 -37.88
C THR A 487 45.61 4.39 -36.80
N THR A 488 44.52 4.16 -36.07
CA THR A 488 44.32 2.91 -35.29
C THR A 488 42.89 2.40 -35.47
N GLY A 489 42.69 1.08 -35.38
CA GLY A 489 41.38 0.45 -35.58
C GLY A 489 41.20 -0.79 -34.71
N GLY A 490 39.96 -1.11 -34.37
CA GLY A 490 39.60 -2.25 -33.50
C GLY A 490 38.27 -2.89 -33.91
N LYS A 491 38.19 -4.23 -33.90
CA LYS A 491 37.02 -4.99 -34.34
C LYS A 491 36.02 -5.25 -33.19
N ALA A 492 34.73 -5.22 -33.52
CA ALA A 492 33.63 -5.49 -32.59
C ALA A 492 33.24 -6.99 -32.50
N GLY A 493 32.39 -7.35 -31.53
CA GLY A 493 31.88 -8.71 -31.27
C GLY A 493 30.44 -8.72 -30.72
N LYS A 494 29.72 -9.83 -30.94
CA LYS A 494 28.25 -9.93 -31.07
C LYS A 494 27.43 -10.40 -29.83
N SER A 495 26.08 -10.29 -29.93
CA SER A 495 24.94 -10.69 -29.03
C SER A 495 24.56 -9.75 -27.84
N GLY A 496 23.28 -9.49 -27.47
CA GLY A 496 21.90 -9.76 -28.00
C GLY A 496 20.83 -8.90 -27.23
N GLU A 497 19.58 -8.69 -27.70
CA GLU A 497 18.71 -7.49 -27.41
C GLU A 497 17.58 -7.57 -26.34
N ASP A 498 16.91 -6.43 -26.03
CA ASP A 498 15.61 -6.25 -25.32
C ASP A 498 14.95 -4.85 -25.66
N PRO A 499 13.61 -4.65 -25.77
CA PRO A 499 13.02 -3.53 -26.54
C PRO A 499 12.98 -2.10 -25.95
N SER A 500 13.43 -1.84 -24.72
CA SER A 500 13.07 -0.62 -23.95
C SER A 500 13.91 0.66 -24.20
N VAL A 501 14.43 0.86 -25.42
CA VAL A 501 15.49 1.87 -25.72
C VAL A 501 15.15 2.85 -26.86
N ASN A 502 13.88 3.00 -27.24
CA ASN A 502 13.46 3.84 -28.36
C ASN A 502 13.12 5.31 -27.99
N VAL A 503 13.88 5.95 -27.10
CA VAL A 503 13.56 7.31 -26.58
C VAL A 503 13.50 8.38 -27.66
N ILE A 504 14.55 8.46 -28.49
CA ILE A 504 14.65 9.37 -29.64
C ILE A 504 14.07 8.70 -30.89
N LYS A 505 14.28 7.39 -31.06
CA LYS A 505 13.78 6.63 -32.22
C LYS A 505 12.25 6.67 -32.37
N SER A 506 11.49 6.69 -31.27
CA SER A 506 10.02 6.85 -31.33
C SER A 506 9.55 8.27 -31.65
N ILE A 507 10.43 9.29 -31.60
CA ILE A 507 10.12 10.66 -32.03
C ILE A 507 10.43 10.79 -33.52
N LEU A 508 11.59 10.29 -33.96
CA LEU A 508 11.97 10.24 -35.38
C LEU A 508 10.93 9.47 -36.21
N ASN A 509 10.48 8.29 -35.75
CA ASN A 509 9.45 7.50 -36.44
C ASN A 509 8.03 8.13 -36.44
N ASN A 510 7.79 9.23 -35.70
CA ASN A 510 6.51 9.97 -35.73
C ASN A 510 6.63 11.31 -36.47
N LEU A 511 7.78 11.62 -37.07
CA LEU A 511 8.05 12.85 -37.80
C LEU A 511 8.66 12.51 -39.18
N GLU A 512 7.85 11.90 -40.06
CA GLU A 512 8.21 11.68 -41.47
C GLU A 512 8.35 13.03 -42.20
N ILE A 513 9.57 13.58 -42.19
CA ILE A 513 9.94 14.82 -42.88
C ILE A 513 11.22 14.54 -43.69
N ASN A 514 11.30 15.09 -44.90
CA ASN A 514 12.46 15.02 -45.81
C ASN A 514 12.84 13.65 -46.42
N ASN A 515 11.94 12.67 -46.41
CA ASN A 515 11.86 11.57 -47.41
C ASN A 515 13.10 10.65 -47.58
N MET A 516 14.07 10.68 -46.65
CA MET A 516 15.25 9.82 -46.68
C MET A 516 14.99 8.45 -46.08
N LYS A 517 14.73 7.46 -46.93
CA LYS A 517 14.67 6.04 -46.55
C LYS A 517 16.08 5.48 -46.34
N PHE A 518 16.55 5.45 -45.09
CA PHE A 518 17.77 4.73 -44.72
C PHE A 518 17.44 3.30 -44.25
N THR A 519 18.25 2.31 -44.61
CA THR A 519 17.90 0.88 -44.53
C THR A 519 18.17 0.23 -43.17
N ASP A 520 17.38 -0.81 -42.85
CA ASP A 520 17.10 -1.28 -41.48
C ASP A 520 18.10 -2.31 -40.89
N GLU A 521 19.23 -2.57 -41.56
CA GLU A 521 19.94 -3.86 -41.39
C GLU A 521 21.03 -3.95 -40.30
N TYR A 522 21.36 -2.87 -39.57
CA TYR A 522 22.64 -2.81 -38.83
C TYR A 522 22.60 -2.94 -37.29
N TRP A 523 21.43 -2.91 -36.65
CA TRP A 523 21.34 -2.60 -35.21
C TRP A 523 21.21 -3.75 -34.23
N THR A 524 21.16 -5.00 -34.70
CA THR A 524 21.06 -6.14 -33.78
C THR A 524 22.31 -6.25 -32.89
N GLN A 525 22.15 -6.06 -31.57
CA GLN A 525 22.77 -6.79 -30.43
C GLN A 525 23.45 -5.96 -29.30
N ARG A 526 22.75 -5.71 -28.17
CA ARG A 526 23.27 -5.89 -26.77
C ARG A 526 22.17 -5.76 -25.68
N SER A 527 22.49 -6.16 -24.44
CA SER A 527 21.60 -7.00 -23.59
C SER A 527 20.98 -6.38 -22.33
N LYS A 528 19.67 -6.70 -22.14
CA LYS A 528 18.89 -6.87 -20.89
C LYS A 528 19.00 -5.80 -19.78
N LEU A 529 17.91 -5.07 -19.55
CA LEU A 529 17.19 -5.04 -18.25
C LEU A 529 15.89 -4.21 -18.33
N ARG A 530 14.75 -4.78 -17.94
CA ARG A 530 13.49 -4.05 -17.74
C ARG A 530 13.51 -3.31 -16.39
N PHE A 531 13.32 -1.99 -16.41
CA PHE A 531 12.61 -1.29 -15.34
C PHE A 531 11.16 -1.13 -15.78
N GLY A 532 10.22 -1.70 -15.01
CA GLY A 532 8.86 -1.93 -15.47
C GLY A 532 7.97 -0.69 -15.48
N LEU A 533 7.71 -0.15 -16.67
CA LEU A 533 6.42 0.45 -17.00
C LEU A 533 6.02 0.00 -18.42
N ASP A 534 5.58 -1.26 -18.52
CA ASP A 534 4.77 -1.80 -19.61
C ASP A 534 4.26 -3.19 -19.20
N ALA A 535 3.03 -3.19 -18.71
CA ALA A 535 2.22 -4.37 -18.43
C ALA A 535 0.77 -4.01 -18.77
N GLU A 536 0.27 -4.54 -19.88
CA GLU A 536 -1.12 -4.40 -20.30
C GLU A 536 -2.04 -5.05 -19.26
N LEU A 537 -2.99 -4.29 -18.73
CA LEU A 537 -4.14 -4.79 -17.99
C LEU A 537 -5.30 -3.81 -18.14
N ASP A 538 -6.13 -4.03 -19.16
CA ASP A 538 -7.53 -3.58 -19.12
C ASP A 538 -8.28 -4.32 -17.99
N GLY A 539 -9.25 -3.64 -17.39
CA GLY A 539 -9.88 -4.11 -16.15
C GLY A 539 -11.13 -3.35 -15.72
N GLU A 540 -11.93 -2.93 -16.70
CA GLU A 540 -13.31 -2.39 -16.62
C GLU A 540 -13.63 -1.21 -15.66
N GLY A 541 -14.26 -0.16 -16.21
CA GLY A 541 -14.53 1.09 -15.48
C GLY A 541 -15.70 1.96 -15.97
N ALA A 542 -16.66 1.36 -16.70
CA ALA A 542 -17.96 1.92 -17.13
C ALA A 542 -18.01 3.10 -18.13
N GLY A 543 -18.91 2.96 -19.13
CA GLY A 543 -19.68 4.09 -19.71
C GLY A 543 -19.26 4.61 -21.09
N GLY A 544 -19.85 4.09 -22.16
CA GLY A 544 -19.71 4.65 -23.51
C GLY A 544 -20.47 3.84 -24.57
N MET A 545 -21.68 4.28 -24.93
CA MET A 545 -22.54 3.59 -25.89
C MET A 545 -22.26 4.04 -27.33
N GLU A 546 -21.93 3.12 -28.23
CA GLU A 546 -22.50 3.10 -29.59
C GLU A 546 -22.33 1.73 -30.31
N SER A 547 -22.94 1.59 -31.48
CA SER A 547 -23.25 0.29 -32.11
C SER A 547 -22.64 0.14 -33.52
N SER A 548 -22.04 -1.02 -33.80
CA SER A 548 -22.28 -1.74 -35.08
C SER A 548 -21.77 -3.19 -35.14
N ARG A 549 -22.73 -4.12 -35.06
CA ARG A 549 -22.97 -5.26 -35.98
C ARG A 549 -21.87 -6.32 -36.24
N GLU A 550 -22.21 -7.55 -35.90
CA GLU A 550 -21.40 -8.77 -36.06
C GLU A 550 -21.16 -9.20 -37.52
N LYS A 551 -20.10 -10.01 -37.74
CA LYS A 551 -20.19 -11.25 -38.53
C LYS A 551 -19.34 -12.37 -37.91
N THR A 552 -19.91 -13.57 -37.83
CA THR A 552 -19.32 -14.75 -37.16
C THR A 552 -18.86 -15.83 -38.15
N LYS A 553 -17.78 -16.54 -37.78
CA LYS A 553 -17.39 -17.94 -38.12
C LYS A 553 -16.02 -18.18 -37.45
N SER A 554 -15.83 -19.02 -36.43
CA SER A 554 -16.28 -20.39 -36.16
C SER A 554 -15.65 -21.44 -37.07
N VAL A 555 -14.73 -22.24 -36.52
CA VAL A 555 -14.79 -23.72 -36.39
C VAL A 555 -13.44 -24.26 -35.83
N MET A 556 -13.49 -25.34 -35.03
CA MET A 556 -12.32 -26.08 -34.48
C MET A 556 -11.76 -27.03 -35.57
N SER A 557 -10.81 -27.97 -35.43
CA SER A 557 -10.34 -28.81 -34.32
C SER A 557 -9.22 -29.74 -34.83
N GLN A 558 -8.28 -30.14 -33.96
CA GLN A 558 -7.56 -31.45 -34.01
C GLN A 558 -6.72 -31.80 -35.27
N ALA A 559 -5.94 -32.89 -35.33
CA ALA A 559 -4.98 -33.43 -34.35
C ALA A 559 -4.02 -34.47 -35.02
N SER A 560 -2.80 -34.57 -34.48
CA SER A 560 -2.01 -35.81 -34.29
C SER A 560 -1.76 -36.84 -35.43
N SER A 561 -0.46 -37.04 -35.71
CA SER A 561 0.26 -38.34 -35.85
C SER A 561 0.68 -38.89 -37.24
N LYS A 562 1.92 -39.42 -37.24
CA LYS A 562 2.57 -40.43 -38.15
C LYS A 562 2.66 -40.09 -39.67
N GLY A 563 3.73 -40.44 -40.39
CA GLY A 563 5.06 -40.95 -40.01
C GLY A 563 5.62 -42.04 -40.95
N SER A 564 6.87 -41.87 -41.43
CA SER A 564 7.71 -42.86 -42.16
C SER A 564 7.23 -43.27 -43.58
N GLU A 565 8.06 -43.66 -44.57
CA GLU A 565 9.53 -43.82 -44.68
C GLU A 565 10.03 -43.83 -46.16
N ALA A 566 11.32 -44.16 -46.40
CA ALA A 566 11.99 -44.53 -47.67
C ALA A 566 12.29 -43.42 -48.71
N SER A 567 13.33 -43.44 -49.57
CA SER A 567 14.67 -44.10 -49.70
C SER A 567 15.35 -43.59 -51.02
N LYS A 568 16.66 -43.70 -51.36
CA LYS A 568 17.95 -44.11 -50.74
C LYS A 568 19.13 -43.66 -51.67
N SER A 569 20.39 -44.02 -51.32
CA SER A 569 21.62 -44.02 -52.19
C SER A 569 22.28 -42.64 -52.46
N THR A 570 23.61 -42.40 -52.43
CA THR A 570 24.88 -43.10 -52.02
C THR A 570 26.05 -42.04 -51.97
N ARG A 571 27.35 -42.22 -51.64
CA ARG A 571 28.29 -43.36 -51.40
C ARG A 571 29.52 -42.96 -50.51
N LYS A 572 30.44 -43.92 -50.33
CA LYS A 572 31.81 -43.99 -49.71
C LYS A 572 32.90 -42.94 -50.13
N ALA A 573 34.09 -42.79 -49.50
CA ALA A 573 34.65 -43.12 -48.14
C ALA A 573 36.15 -42.69 -47.92
N VAL A 574 36.54 -42.41 -46.67
CA VAL A 574 37.76 -42.82 -45.84
C VAL A 574 39.10 -43.16 -46.55
N PRO A 575 40.27 -42.54 -46.19
CA PRO A 575 41.18 -42.96 -45.06
C PRO A 575 41.84 -41.77 -44.28
N THR A 576 42.38 -41.78 -43.04
CA THR A 576 43.32 -42.63 -42.23
C THR A 576 44.76 -42.75 -42.79
N GLY A 577 45.88 -42.58 -42.08
CA GLY A 577 46.15 -42.11 -40.69
C GLY A 577 47.40 -42.78 -40.07
N ALA A 578 48.51 -42.03 -39.83
CA ALA A 578 49.79 -42.44 -39.20
C ALA A 578 50.75 -41.20 -39.11
N GLU A 579 51.81 -41.06 -38.30
CA GLU A 579 52.28 -41.74 -37.07
C GLU A 579 53.16 -40.80 -36.18
N VAL A 580 53.85 -41.33 -35.17
CA VAL A 580 54.52 -40.58 -34.07
C VAL A 580 56.04 -40.41 -34.25
N ASN A 581 56.60 -39.24 -33.86
CA ASN A 581 57.94 -39.22 -33.24
C ASN A 581 58.17 -38.04 -32.27
N THR A 582 59.28 -38.08 -31.51
CA THR A 582 59.43 -37.40 -30.21
C THR A 582 60.82 -36.77 -30.02
N ARG A 583 60.92 -35.53 -29.49
CA ARG A 583 61.84 -35.15 -28.36
C ARG A 583 61.86 -33.66 -27.97
N ARG A 584 61.78 -33.47 -26.63
CA ARG A 584 62.07 -32.33 -25.73
C ARG A 584 63.03 -31.22 -26.22
N SER A 585 62.73 -29.97 -25.81
CA SER A 585 63.60 -29.22 -24.87
C SER A 585 62.76 -28.24 -24.01
N MET A 586 63.41 -27.39 -23.18
CA MET A 586 62.85 -26.81 -21.95
C MET A 586 62.82 -25.26 -21.87
N SER A 587 62.05 -24.75 -20.90
CA SER A 587 61.93 -23.35 -20.42
C SER A 587 61.16 -22.37 -21.32
N GLY A 588 60.42 -21.37 -20.79
CA GLY A 588 60.18 -21.05 -19.37
C GLY A 588 59.12 -19.95 -19.15
N GLN A 589 58.89 -19.60 -17.88
CA GLN A 589 58.10 -18.45 -17.39
C GLN A 589 56.63 -18.30 -17.86
N ARG A 590 55.70 -18.87 -17.09
CA ARG A 590 54.33 -18.31 -16.98
C ARG A 590 54.40 -16.90 -16.37
N ARG A 591 53.86 -15.88 -17.03
CA ARG A 591 53.46 -14.61 -16.39
C ARG A 591 51.93 -14.49 -16.45
N THR A 592 51.29 -14.37 -15.29
CA THR A 592 49.84 -14.20 -15.18
C THR A 592 49.44 -12.75 -15.43
N SER A 593 48.94 -12.45 -16.62
CA SER A 593 48.32 -11.16 -16.92
C SER A 593 46.98 -11.04 -16.20
N LYS A 594 46.90 -10.13 -15.21
CA LYS A 594 45.62 -9.74 -14.59
C LYS A 594 44.70 -9.11 -15.65
N PRO A 595 43.36 -9.27 -15.56
CA PRO A 595 42.46 -8.52 -16.42
C PRO A 595 42.62 -7.02 -16.12
N ILE A 596 42.83 -6.23 -17.17
CA ILE A 596 42.92 -4.78 -17.06
C ILE A 596 41.51 -4.25 -16.78
N LYS A 597 41.31 -3.65 -15.59
CA LYS A 597 40.15 -2.77 -15.37
C LYS A 597 40.31 -1.58 -16.32
N MET A 598 39.49 -1.51 -17.36
CA MET A 598 39.30 -0.24 -18.08
C MET A 598 38.55 0.70 -17.14
N ASP A 599 39.15 1.85 -16.83
CA ASP A 599 38.57 2.80 -15.88
C ASP A 599 37.35 3.48 -16.50
N ARG A 600 36.21 3.34 -15.84
CA ARG A 600 34.89 3.71 -16.37
C ARG A 600 34.50 5.16 -16.04
N LYS A 601 35.34 5.89 -15.28
CA LYS A 601 35.05 7.27 -14.84
C LYS A 601 35.22 8.35 -15.91
N SER A 602 36.01 8.11 -16.96
CA SER A 602 36.57 9.15 -17.84
C SER A 602 35.59 9.91 -18.78
N ILE A 603 34.27 9.69 -18.69
CA ILE A 603 33.28 10.28 -19.63
C ILE A 603 32.41 11.37 -19.00
N LEU A 604 32.27 11.41 -17.66
CA LEU A 604 31.42 12.39 -16.96
C LEU A 604 32.20 13.25 -15.95
N ASP A 605 33.46 12.92 -15.67
CA ASP A 605 34.37 13.68 -14.80
C ASP A 605 35.40 14.48 -15.64
N LYS A 606 34.98 15.01 -16.79
CA LYS A 606 35.67 16.14 -17.44
C LYS A 606 35.25 17.43 -16.74
N ASP A 607 35.89 17.64 -15.60
CA ASP A 607 35.86 18.89 -14.87
C ASP A 607 36.84 19.86 -15.55
N ASP A 608 36.40 20.50 -16.64
CA ASP A 608 37.15 21.55 -17.34
C ASP A 608 37.12 22.81 -16.46
N GLY A 609 37.93 22.79 -15.40
CA GLY A 609 37.91 23.71 -14.27
C GLY A 609 38.18 25.17 -14.65
N VAL A 610 37.12 25.91 -14.92
CA VAL A 610 37.09 27.36 -15.08
C VAL A 610 35.93 27.91 -14.27
N ASP A 611 36.22 28.36 -13.04
CA ASP A 611 35.32 29.24 -12.29
C ASP A 611 35.21 30.59 -13.03
N GLY A 612 34.23 30.69 -13.93
CA GLY A 612 34.01 31.87 -14.74
C GLY A 612 32.53 32.12 -14.98
N GLU A 613 32.01 33.23 -14.44
CA GLU A 613 30.66 33.75 -14.72
C GLU A 613 30.55 34.38 -16.13
N GLY A 614 31.10 33.70 -17.14
CA GLY A 614 30.77 33.94 -18.54
C GLY A 614 29.58 33.06 -18.91
N GLY A 615 28.45 33.68 -19.26
CA GLY A 615 27.20 32.94 -19.49
C GLY A 615 27.36 31.81 -20.51
N GLU A 616 27.18 30.57 -20.05
CA GLU A 616 27.23 29.36 -20.90
C GLU A 616 26.24 29.53 -22.06
N ALA A 617 26.73 29.56 -23.31
CA ALA A 617 25.86 29.55 -24.47
C ALA A 617 25.06 28.23 -24.49
N GLU A 618 23.73 28.32 -24.48
CA GLU A 618 22.79 27.19 -24.41
C GLU A 618 22.73 26.38 -25.72
N ASN A 619 23.87 25.80 -26.10
CA ASN A 619 23.95 24.84 -27.19
C ASN A 619 23.38 23.47 -26.76
N PHE A 620 22.89 22.70 -27.74
CA PHE A 620 22.22 21.43 -27.53
C PHE A 620 23.03 20.46 -26.65
N MET A 621 24.33 20.30 -26.90
CA MET A 621 25.15 19.33 -26.18
C MET A 621 25.42 19.78 -24.74
N SER A 622 25.63 21.07 -24.49
CA SER A 622 25.73 21.63 -23.12
C SER A 622 24.43 21.45 -22.34
N SER A 623 23.27 21.75 -22.92
CA SER A 623 21.95 21.58 -22.27
C SER A 623 21.64 20.12 -21.93
N ILE A 624 22.02 19.19 -22.81
CA ILE A 624 21.95 17.74 -22.53
C ILE A 624 22.93 17.34 -21.43
N GLN A 625 24.20 17.76 -21.49
CA GLN A 625 25.20 17.41 -20.47
C GLN A 625 24.80 17.93 -19.09
N LYS A 626 24.31 19.17 -18.98
CA LYS A 626 23.74 19.77 -17.77
C LYS A 626 22.58 18.93 -17.23
N THR A 627 21.63 18.57 -18.09
CA THR A 627 20.50 17.67 -17.76
C THR A 627 20.96 16.29 -17.24
N LEU A 628 22.05 15.74 -17.80
CA LEU A 628 22.61 14.45 -17.37
C LEU A 628 23.46 14.56 -16.09
N ARG A 629 24.11 15.70 -15.82
CA ARG A 629 24.79 15.99 -14.54
C ARG A 629 23.77 16.11 -13.41
N GLU A 630 22.74 16.96 -13.56
CA GLU A 630 21.63 17.05 -12.59
C GLU A 630 21.01 15.68 -12.29
N ALA A 631 20.81 14.85 -13.33
CA ALA A 631 20.28 13.50 -13.19
C ALA A 631 21.22 12.55 -12.46
N ARG A 632 22.52 12.59 -12.75
CA ARG A 632 23.56 11.82 -12.04
C ARG A 632 23.49 12.11 -10.56
N ASP A 633 23.57 13.37 -10.16
CA ASP A 633 23.71 13.77 -8.76
C ASP A 633 22.41 13.45 -7.99
N GLY A 634 21.26 13.70 -8.60
CA GLY A 634 19.94 13.33 -8.09
C GLY A 634 19.77 11.82 -7.88
N LEU A 635 20.17 10.99 -8.86
CA LEU A 635 20.10 9.53 -8.79
C LEU A 635 21.08 8.96 -7.77
N ILE A 636 22.33 9.44 -7.76
CA ILE A 636 23.39 8.99 -6.83
C ILE A 636 22.98 9.32 -5.40
N THR A 637 22.66 10.57 -5.08
CA THR A 637 22.24 10.99 -3.72
C THR A 637 21.00 10.22 -3.26
N THR A 638 20.01 10.02 -4.15
CA THR A 638 18.81 9.21 -3.82
C THR A 638 19.18 7.77 -3.46
N SER A 639 20.17 7.19 -4.16
CA SER A 639 20.66 5.83 -3.89
C SER A 639 21.52 5.74 -2.62
N GLU A 640 22.42 6.70 -2.38
CA GLU A 640 23.25 6.74 -1.17
C GLU A 640 22.40 6.78 0.10
N VAL A 641 21.39 7.68 0.12
CA VAL A 641 20.42 7.77 1.23
C VAL A 641 19.68 6.45 1.43
N PHE A 642 19.23 5.80 0.34
CA PHE A 642 18.56 4.51 0.43
C PHE A 642 19.47 3.40 0.97
N TYR A 643 20.65 3.16 0.39
CA TYR A 643 21.53 2.07 0.85
C TYR A 643 22.04 2.31 2.29
N ARG A 644 22.24 3.57 2.69
CA ARG A 644 22.57 3.95 4.07
C ARG A 644 21.44 3.68 5.05
N GLN A 645 20.18 3.82 4.64
CA GLN A 645 18.99 3.47 5.45
C GLN A 645 18.66 1.97 5.43
N LYS A 646 18.95 1.28 4.32
CA LYS A 646 18.76 -0.16 4.11
C LYS A 646 19.72 -1.00 4.96
N GLY A 647 20.94 -0.51 5.19
CA GLY A 647 21.93 -1.15 6.06
C GLY A 647 22.27 -2.58 5.59
N THR A 648 22.32 -3.51 6.53
CA THR A 648 22.63 -4.93 6.27
C THR A 648 21.43 -5.78 5.85
N ARG A 649 20.22 -5.22 5.77
CA ARG A 649 19.02 -5.94 5.30
C ARG A 649 19.19 -6.35 3.83
N PRO A 650 18.81 -7.57 3.39
CA PRO A 650 18.74 -7.90 1.97
C PRO A 650 17.65 -7.07 1.26
N VAL A 651 17.78 -6.86 -0.05
CA VAL A 651 16.68 -6.25 -0.81
C VAL A 651 15.56 -7.25 -0.98
N THR A 652 14.32 -6.76 -0.86
CA THR A 652 13.15 -7.63 -0.98
C THR A 652 12.72 -7.88 -2.42
N ARG A 653 13.39 -7.23 -3.38
CA ARG A 653 13.07 -7.27 -4.82
C ARG A 653 14.33 -7.43 -5.68
N PRO A 654 15.15 -8.48 -5.48
CA PRO A 654 16.47 -8.64 -6.11
C PRO A 654 16.45 -8.77 -7.64
N GLN A 655 15.27 -8.96 -8.26
CA GLN A 655 15.12 -8.93 -9.72
C GLN A 655 15.11 -7.51 -10.32
N ALA A 656 14.79 -6.48 -9.51
CA ALA A 656 14.65 -5.08 -9.95
C ALA A 656 15.58 -4.11 -9.18
N LEU A 657 16.07 -4.52 -8.01
CA LEU A 657 16.88 -3.70 -7.11
C LEU A 657 18.21 -4.42 -6.81
N GLN A 658 19.32 -3.68 -6.77
CA GLN A 658 20.64 -4.24 -6.52
C GLN A 658 20.91 -4.37 -5.01
N GLU A 659 21.84 -5.24 -4.61
CA GLU A 659 22.14 -5.42 -3.19
C GLU A 659 23.07 -4.34 -2.63
N THR A 660 23.96 -3.78 -3.47
CA THR A 660 24.93 -2.74 -3.07
C THR A 660 24.74 -1.42 -3.82
N HIS A 661 25.18 -0.33 -3.19
CA HIS A 661 25.23 0.98 -3.82
C HIS A 661 26.13 0.99 -5.07
N GLU A 662 27.30 0.32 -5.04
CA GLU A 662 28.20 0.25 -6.21
C GLU A 662 27.51 -0.34 -7.44
N GLN A 663 26.78 -1.45 -7.29
CA GLN A 663 26.00 -2.07 -8.37
C GLN A 663 24.90 -1.14 -8.89
N CYS A 664 24.26 -0.39 -7.99
CA CYS A 664 23.25 0.61 -8.36
C CYS A 664 23.87 1.77 -9.16
N SER A 665 25.03 2.26 -8.73
CA SER A 665 25.78 3.34 -9.38
C SER A 665 26.33 2.93 -10.75
N ASP A 666 26.76 1.69 -10.93
CA ASP A 666 27.12 1.13 -12.25
C ASP A 666 25.91 1.14 -13.23
N ILE A 667 24.70 0.83 -12.74
CA ILE A 667 23.47 0.87 -13.55
C ILE A 667 23.04 2.32 -13.86
N ILE A 668 23.13 3.23 -12.89
CA ILE A 668 22.90 4.67 -13.08
C ILE A 668 23.84 5.21 -14.17
N ALA A 669 25.14 4.94 -14.03
CA ALA A 669 26.16 5.36 -14.99
C ALA A 669 25.91 4.78 -16.39
N ALA A 670 25.59 3.48 -16.50
CA ALA A 670 25.27 2.85 -17.78
C ALA A 670 24.01 3.44 -18.45
N LYS A 671 22.97 3.78 -17.68
CA LYS A 671 21.74 4.37 -18.23
C LYS A 671 21.95 5.81 -18.69
N LEU A 672 22.69 6.63 -17.93
CA LEU A 672 23.04 8.00 -18.33
C LEU A 672 24.04 8.03 -19.51
N GLN A 673 25.00 7.09 -19.55
CA GLN A 673 25.88 6.90 -20.71
C GLN A 673 25.09 6.56 -21.98
N SER A 674 24.04 5.73 -21.87
CA SER A 674 23.14 5.43 -22.99
C SER A 674 22.34 6.65 -23.48
N TYR A 675 21.95 7.57 -22.58
CA TYR A 675 21.34 8.84 -22.98
C TYR A 675 22.34 9.79 -23.64
N ALA A 676 23.57 9.89 -23.12
CA ALA A 676 24.64 10.68 -23.74
C ALA A 676 24.97 10.19 -25.16
N GLN A 677 25.07 8.86 -25.36
CA GLN A 677 25.30 8.25 -26.68
C GLN A 677 24.15 8.51 -27.66
N GLN A 678 22.90 8.42 -27.21
CA GLN A 678 21.74 8.75 -28.06
C GLN A 678 21.72 10.23 -28.46
N ALA A 679 22.07 11.13 -27.55
CA ALA A 679 22.15 12.56 -27.84
C ALA A 679 23.32 12.90 -28.78
N ASP A 680 24.49 12.27 -28.61
CA ASP A 680 25.64 12.42 -29.51
C ASP A 680 25.32 11.95 -30.95
N GLN A 681 24.62 10.81 -31.08
CA GLN A 681 24.12 10.30 -32.37
C GLN A 681 23.09 11.23 -33.02
N TYR A 682 22.14 11.76 -32.24
CA TYR A 682 21.13 12.70 -32.74
C TYR A 682 21.73 14.06 -33.13
N HIS A 683 22.66 14.59 -32.33
CA HIS A 683 23.42 15.79 -32.66
C HIS A 683 24.19 15.60 -33.98
N ASN A 684 24.82 14.44 -34.15
CA ASN A 684 25.52 14.07 -35.38
C ASN A 684 24.60 14.04 -36.62
N GLN A 685 23.34 13.62 -36.48
CA GLN A 685 22.32 13.69 -37.53
C GLN A 685 21.93 15.14 -37.83
N CYS A 686 21.76 15.99 -36.80
CA CYS A 686 21.53 17.42 -36.98
C CYS A 686 22.64 18.12 -37.79
N LEU A 687 23.92 17.70 -37.64
CA LEU A 687 25.02 18.22 -38.44
C LEU A 687 24.89 17.86 -39.93
N GLN A 688 24.48 16.63 -40.23
CA GLN A 688 24.26 16.17 -41.61
C GLN A 688 23.06 16.88 -42.25
N GLU A 689 21.96 17.04 -41.51
CA GLU A 689 20.79 17.81 -41.93
C GLU A 689 21.16 19.27 -42.22
N LEU A 690 21.86 19.94 -41.29
CA LEU A 690 22.30 21.33 -41.46
C LEU A 690 23.16 21.51 -42.71
N ARG A 691 24.10 20.59 -42.98
CA ARG A 691 24.91 20.60 -44.21
C ARG A 691 24.04 20.46 -45.46
N ALA A 692 23.07 19.54 -45.47
CA ALA A 692 22.15 19.38 -46.60
C ALA A 692 21.28 20.64 -46.84
N GLN A 693 20.79 21.27 -45.76
CA GLN A 693 20.07 22.54 -45.82
C GLN A 693 20.94 23.68 -46.35
N LEU A 694 22.22 23.76 -45.94
CA LEU A 694 23.19 24.72 -46.47
C LEU A 694 23.50 24.52 -47.96
N VAL A 695 23.61 23.27 -48.45
CA VAL A 695 23.77 22.99 -49.90
C VAL A 695 22.55 23.48 -50.69
N ARG A 696 21.33 23.13 -50.25
CA ARG A 696 20.09 23.61 -50.89
C ARG A 696 20.01 25.14 -50.87
N PHE A 697 20.42 25.76 -49.76
CA PHE A 697 20.41 27.22 -49.63
C PHE A 697 21.40 27.93 -50.56
N GLU A 698 22.63 27.43 -50.69
CA GLU A 698 23.62 28.00 -51.62
C GLU A 698 23.13 27.89 -53.08
N GLN A 699 22.51 26.76 -53.44
CA GLN A 699 21.91 26.55 -54.76
C GLN A 699 20.73 27.49 -55.04
N LEU A 700 19.79 27.63 -54.10
CA LEU A 700 18.64 28.55 -54.25
C LEU A 700 19.12 30.01 -54.32
N SER A 701 20.05 30.41 -53.44
CA SER A 701 20.60 31.77 -53.41
C SER A 701 21.28 32.17 -54.72
N ALA A 702 21.93 31.22 -55.42
CA ALA A 702 22.56 31.46 -56.71
C ALA A 702 21.59 31.88 -57.84
N HIS A 703 20.27 31.73 -57.66
CA HIS A 703 19.28 32.18 -58.64
C HIS A 703 18.90 33.66 -58.46
N VAL A 704 19.04 34.22 -57.25
CA VAL A 704 18.59 35.58 -56.90
C VAL A 704 19.35 36.69 -57.66
N PRO A 705 20.69 36.65 -57.83
CA PRO A 705 21.43 37.72 -58.52
C PRO A 705 20.98 37.96 -59.97
N ALA A 706 20.68 36.89 -60.71
CA ALA A 706 20.22 36.98 -62.08
C ALA A 706 18.89 37.75 -62.18
N LEU A 707 17.99 37.56 -61.23
CA LEU A 707 16.70 38.25 -61.18
C LEU A 707 16.87 39.73 -60.85
N VAL A 708 17.66 40.06 -59.81
CA VAL A 708 17.92 41.45 -59.39
C VAL A 708 18.57 42.27 -60.51
N ILE A 709 19.60 41.72 -61.16
CA ILE A 709 20.34 42.44 -62.20
C ILE A 709 19.53 42.54 -63.50
N SER A 710 18.72 41.53 -63.85
CA SER A 710 17.82 41.60 -65.00
C SER A 710 16.67 42.60 -64.80
N ASP A 711 16.18 42.78 -63.57
CA ASP A 711 15.14 43.76 -63.25
C ASP A 711 15.70 45.19 -63.33
N LEU A 712 16.91 45.42 -62.81
CA LEU A 712 17.64 46.69 -62.96
C LEU A 712 17.89 47.03 -64.43
N LEU A 713 18.33 46.08 -65.25
CA LEU A 713 18.49 46.25 -66.69
C LEU A 713 17.17 46.65 -67.37
N ARG A 714 16.07 45.97 -67.01
CA ARG A 714 14.72 46.23 -67.53
C ARG A 714 14.23 47.64 -67.16
N GLU A 715 14.47 48.10 -65.92
CA GLU A 715 14.16 49.48 -65.50
C GLU A 715 14.90 50.53 -66.34
N GLU A 716 16.20 50.34 -66.56
CA GLU A 716 17.04 51.32 -67.27
C GLU A 716 16.74 51.37 -68.78
N VAL A 717 16.57 50.20 -69.42
CA VAL A 717 16.15 50.14 -70.85
C VAL A 717 14.76 50.75 -71.02
N LYS A 718 13.83 50.51 -70.08
CA LYS A 718 12.52 51.15 -70.09
C LYS A 718 12.64 52.67 -69.97
N ARG A 719 13.40 53.20 -69.01
CA ARG A 719 13.56 54.66 -68.82
C ARG A 719 14.19 55.31 -70.05
N LEU A 720 15.23 54.71 -70.63
CA LEU A 720 15.86 55.19 -71.86
C LEU A 720 14.82 55.32 -72.98
N ASN A 721 14.00 54.29 -73.19
CA ASN A 721 12.94 54.31 -74.20
C ASN A 721 11.87 55.38 -73.93
N GLU A 722 11.45 55.58 -72.67
CA GLU A 722 10.48 56.61 -72.28
C GLU A 722 11.02 58.03 -72.54
N VAL A 723 12.29 58.30 -72.21
CA VAL A 723 12.92 59.61 -72.46
C VAL A 723 13.17 59.85 -73.95
N GLN A 724 13.62 58.84 -74.70
CA GLN A 724 13.80 58.93 -76.15
C GLN A 724 12.47 59.16 -76.88
N ALA A 725 11.37 58.54 -76.43
CA ALA A 725 10.03 58.78 -76.95
C ALA A 725 9.53 60.19 -76.65
N GLU A 726 9.81 60.74 -75.47
CA GLU A 726 9.47 62.13 -75.14
C GLU A 726 10.24 63.12 -76.04
N MET A 727 11.55 62.94 -76.22
CA MET A 727 12.37 63.76 -77.13
C MET A 727 11.84 63.70 -78.57
N THR A 728 11.48 62.51 -79.04
CA THR A 728 10.93 62.31 -80.39
C THR A 728 9.57 63.00 -80.55
N THR A 729 8.70 62.94 -79.55
CA THR A 729 7.39 63.61 -79.54
C THR A 729 7.52 65.14 -79.59
N ARG A 730 8.46 65.69 -78.82
CA ARG A 730 8.77 67.14 -78.85
C ARG A 730 9.31 67.56 -80.22
N PHE A 731 10.19 66.77 -80.82
CA PHE A 731 10.77 67.06 -82.13
C PHE A 731 9.76 66.95 -83.28
N GLN A 732 8.83 65.99 -83.23
CA GLN A 732 7.74 65.90 -84.22
C GLN A 732 6.92 67.20 -84.26
N THR A 733 6.68 67.84 -83.11
CA THR A 733 5.98 69.14 -83.07
C THR A 733 6.74 70.24 -83.81
N THR A 734 8.09 70.22 -83.80
CA THR A 734 8.93 71.13 -84.60
C THR A 734 8.87 70.79 -86.09
N LEU A 735 8.90 69.50 -86.45
CA LEU A 735 8.74 69.05 -87.84
C LEU A 735 7.38 69.47 -88.41
N ASP A 736 6.30 69.33 -87.65
CA ASP A 736 4.95 69.72 -88.05
C ASP A 736 4.84 71.24 -88.30
N GLN A 737 5.53 72.06 -87.50
CA GLN A 737 5.61 73.52 -87.69
C GLN A 737 6.42 73.89 -88.95
N LEU A 738 7.53 73.20 -89.20
CA LEU A 738 8.37 73.41 -90.40
C LEU A 738 7.65 72.95 -91.67
N ALA A 739 6.91 71.84 -91.63
CA ALA A 739 6.02 71.38 -92.70
C ALA A 739 4.85 72.37 -92.93
N GLY A 740 4.36 73.02 -91.87
CA GLY A 740 3.41 74.12 -91.96
C GLY A 740 3.96 75.32 -92.75
N ARG A 741 5.19 75.75 -92.43
CA ARG A 741 5.92 76.81 -93.20
C ARG A 741 6.14 76.38 -94.65
N GLN A 742 6.66 75.17 -94.88
CA GLN A 742 6.88 74.57 -96.19
C GLN A 742 5.62 74.63 -97.08
N GLN A 743 4.47 74.22 -96.54
CA GLN A 743 3.19 74.26 -97.26
C GLN A 743 2.68 75.70 -97.48
N SER A 744 2.93 76.63 -96.55
CA SER A 744 2.62 78.05 -96.76
C SER A 744 3.44 78.64 -97.91
N ASN A 745 4.76 78.41 -97.90
CA ASN A 745 5.68 78.89 -98.93
C ASN A 745 5.30 78.32 -100.32
N LEU A 746 4.91 77.03 -100.38
CA LEU A 746 4.37 76.41 -101.61
C LEU A 746 3.03 77.04 -102.07
N ASN A 747 2.14 77.42 -101.15
CA ASN A 747 0.87 78.07 -101.48
C ASN A 747 1.05 79.54 -101.93
N GLU A 748 2.16 80.17 -101.53
CA GLU A 748 2.55 81.52 -101.96
C GLU A 748 3.31 81.53 -103.29
N LEU A 749 3.98 80.42 -103.67
CA LEU A 749 4.68 80.25 -104.95
C LEU A 749 3.71 80.18 -106.15
N ARG A 750 3.18 81.34 -106.54
CA ARG A 750 2.20 81.52 -107.62
C ARG A 750 2.88 81.91 -108.93
N PRO A 751 2.32 81.52 -110.10
CA PRO A 751 2.89 81.84 -111.41
C PRO A 751 3.28 83.31 -111.58
N ASN A 752 2.42 84.25 -111.15
CA ASN A 752 2.63 85.68 -111.34
C ASN A 752 3.86 86.25 -110.61
N LEU A 753 4.44 85.53 -109.64
CA LEU A 753 5.70 85.93 -109.00
C LEU A 753 6.91 85.82 -109.94
N GLY A 754 6.80 85.09 -111.05
CA GLY A 754 7.85 85.03 -112.07
C GLY A 754 8.02 86.30 -112.91
N HIS A 755 7.02 87.20 -112.90
CA HIS A 755 7.07 88.43 -113.68
C HIS A 755 8.08 89.44 -113.11
N PRO A 756 8.90 90.15 -113.92
CA PRO A 756 9.99 91.00 -113.43
C PRO A 756 9.58 92.05 -112.39
N THR A 757 8.36 92.60 -112.43
CA THR A 757 7.85 93.56 -111.41
C THR A 757 7.66 92.93 -110.01
N HIS A 758 7.69 91.60 -109.90
CA HIS A 758 7.53 90.85 -108.65
C HIS A 758 8.84 90.12 -108.25
N SER A 759 9.98 90.43 -108.88
CA SER A 759 11.31 89.86 -108.57
C SER A 759 11.61 89.83 -107.07
N ASP A 760 11.37 90.95 -106.41
CA ASP A 760 11.70 91.17 -105.00
C ASP A 760 10.79 90.37 -104.06
N GLN A 761 9.59 90.01 -104.52
CA GLN A 761 8.65 89.16 -103.79
C GLN A 761 9.04 87.68 -103.96
N LEU A 762 9.42 87.26 -105.17
CA LEU A 762 9.95 85.92 -105.41
C LEU A 762 11.28 85.69 -104.69
N SER A 763 12.18 86.68 -104.64
CA SER A 763 13.43 86.59 -103.88
C SER A 763 13.13 86.34 -102.40
N ARG A 764 12.31 87.20 -101.77
CA ARG A 764 11.96 87.05 -100.34
C ARG A 764 11.34 85.70 -100.00
N LEU A 765 10.52 85.15 -100.90
CA LEU A 765 9.96 83.81 -100.74
C LEU A 765 11.02 82.70 -100.85
N CYS A 766 12.04 82.87 -101.69
CA CYS A 766 13.20 81.98 -101.72
C CYS A 766 14.06 82.15 -100.46
N ASP A 767 14.25 83.38 -99.98
CA ASP A 767 15.02 83.68 -98.76
C ASP A 767 14.36 83.06 -97.51
N GLN A 768 13.02 83.17 -97.39
CA GLN A 768 12.21 82.53 -96.34
C GLN A 768 12.21 80.99 -96.41
N GLU A 769 12.33 80.43 -97.60
CA GLU A 769 12.43 78.98 -97.79
C GLU A 769 13.84 78.47 -97.49
N GLN A 770 14.89 79.24 -97.80
CA GLN A 770 16.26 78.95 -97.41
C GLN A 770 16.44 79.06 -95.89
N GLU A 771 15.77 80.03 -95.25
CA GLU A 771 15.68 80.14 -93.79
C GLU A 771 14.99 78.90 -93.18
N ARG A 772 13.83 78.47 -93.72
CA ARG A 772 13.15 77.23 -93.29
C ARG A 772 14.04 75.99 -93.49
N HIS A 773 14.76 75.88 -94.59
CA HIS A 773 15.70 74.78 -94.83
C HIS A 773 16.82 74.77 -93.79
N GLY A 774 17.41 75.94 -93.49
CA GLY A 774 18.40 76.08 -92.42
C GLY A 774 17.84 75.69 -91.05
N ASP A 775 16.65 76.18 -90.70
CA ASP A 775 15.94 75.81 -89.46
C ASP A 775 15.68 74.29 -89.36
N TYR A 776 15.33 73.64 -90.49
CA TYR A 776 15.11 72.20 -90.54
C TYR A 776 16.41 71.41 -90.32
N VAL A 777 17.50 71.78 -91.01
CA VAL A 777 18.79 71.11 -90.88
C VAL A 777 19.34 71.30 -89.45
N GLU A 778 19.29 72.51 -88.88
CA GLU A 778 19.66 72.73 -87.48
C GLU A 778 18.79 71.88 -86.55
N ALA A 779 17.46 71.84 -86.76
CA ALA A 779 16.56 71.05 -85.92
C ALA A 779 16.87 69.55 -85.97
N VAL A 780 17.17 68.98 -87.14
CA VAL A 780 17.56 67.56 -87.30
C VAL A 780 18.90 67.28 -86.61
N ASP A 781 19.94 68.09 -86.85
CA ASP A 781 21.26 67.90 -86.22
C ASP A 781 21.18 68.02 -84.69
N LYS A 782 20.45 69.03 -84.20
CA LYS A 782 20.22 69.30 -82.78
C LYS A 782 19.44 68.19 -82.10
N HIS A 783 18.41 67.63 -82.75
CA HIS A 783 17.67 66.47 -82.24
C HIS A 783 18.54 65.21 -82.17
N THR A 784 19.30 64.96 -83.23
CA THR A 784 20.26 63.84 -83.31
C THR A 784 21.26 63.91 -82.16
N ALA A 785 21.94 65.06 -82.01
CA ALA A 785 22.91 65.28 -80.96
C ALA A 785 22.30 65.19 -79.55
N GLN A 786 21.08 65.68 -79.33
CA GLN A 786 20.37 65.56 -78.05
C GLN A 786 20.05 64.10 -77.71
N ARG A 787 19.62 63.29 -78.68
CA ARG A 787 19.30 61.86 -78.46
C ARG A 787 20.54 61.00 -78.26
N GLN A 788 21.61 61.25 -79.00
CA GLN A 788 22.93 60.62 -78.80
C GLN A 788 23.49 60.97 -77.41
N ALA A 789 23.46 62.25 -77.01
CA ALA A 789 23.88 62.70 -75.68
C ALA A 789 23.00 62.11 -74.55
N CYS A 790 21.70 61.94 -74.78
CA CYS A 790 20.80 61.28 -73.84
C CYS A 790 21.14 59.79 -73.66
N ALA A 791 21.41 59.07 -74.75
CA ALA A 791 21.82 57.67 -74.70
C ALA A 791 23.14 57.50 -73.92
N LEU A 792 24.13 58.38 -74.17
CA LEU A 792 25.37 58.42 -73.38
C LEU A 792 25.10 58.66 -71.90
N LYS A 793 24.29 59.67 -71.55
CA LYS A 793 23.96 60.01 -70.16
C LYS A 793 23.35 58.83 -69.40
N GLU A 794 22.31 58.20 -69.95
CA GLU A 794 21.67 57.08 -69.26
C GLU A 794 22.57 55.82 -69.23
N SER A 795 23.51 55.64 -70.18
CA SER A 795 24.49 54.54 -70.12
C SER A 795 25.43 54.63 -68.91
N VAL A 796 25.80 55.85 -68.50
CA VAL A 796 26.59 56.10 -67.27
C VAL A 796 25.75 55.78 -66.04
N VAL A 797 24.49 56.22 -65.99
CA VAL A 797 23.56 55.96 -64.87
C VAL A 797 23.31 54.44 -64.70
N PHE A 798 23.09 53.72 -65.80
CA PHE A 798 22.99 52.25 -65.79
C PHE A 798 24.26 51.61 -65.23
N MET A 799 25.44 52.01 -65.70
CA MET A 799 26.72 51.47 -65.24
C MET A 799 26.93 51.69 -63.73
N GLU A 800 26.69 52.90 -63.23
CA GLU A 800 26.82 53.22 -61.81
C GLU A 800 25.86 52.39 -60.94
N ARG A 801 24.57 52.29 -61.34
CA ARG A 801 23.57 51.46 -60.63
C ARG A 801 23.95 49.97 -60.63
N MET A 802 24.34 49.43 -61.78
CA MET A 802 24.68 48.02 -61.95
C MET A 802 25.93 47.65 -61.13
N VAL A 803 27.00 48.44 -61.21
CA VAL A 803 28.25 48.17 -60.48
C VAL A 803 28.00 48.21 -58.98
N LYS A 804 27.28 49.23 -58.48
CA LYS A 804 26.91 49.34 -57.06
C LYS A 804 26.02 48.19 -56.59
N THR A 805 25.07 47.75 -57.42
CA THR A 805 24.20 46.60 -57.10
C THR A 805 24.99 45.29 -57.03
N ALA A 806 25.90 45.07 -57.98
CA ALA A 806 26.78 43.90 -57.98
C ALA A 806 27.74 43.91 -56.77
N GLU A 807 28.35 45.05 -56.44
CA GLU A 807 29.20 45.22 -55.25
C GLU A 807 28.43 44.89 -53.96
N LEU A 808 27.24 45.46 -53.78
CA LEU A 808 26.40 45.20 -52.60
C LEU A 808 25.97 43.73 -52.49
N GLN A 809 25.65 43.08 -53.61
CA GLN A 809 25.33 41.65 -53.60
C GLN A 809 26.55 40.77 -53.28
N LEU A 810 27.74 41.07 -53.82
CA LEU A 810 28.97 40.36 -53.47
C LEU A 810 29.26 40.48 -51.97
N LEU A 811 29.18 41.68 -51.40
CA LEU A 811 29.39 41.90 -49.97
C LEU A 811 28.29 41.28 -49.08
N GLN A 812 27.06 41.11 -49.60
CA GLN A 812 26.00 40.38 -48.93
C GLN A 812 26.31 38.87 -48.84
N TYR A 813 26.80 38.24 -49.92
CA TYR A 813 27.06 36.79 -49.93
C TYR A 813 28.32 36.37 -49.15
N ASP A 814 29.19 37.30 -48.77
CA ASP A 814 30.26 37.05 -47.79
C ASP A 814 29.70 36.64 -46.40
N GLY A 815 28.48 37.09 -46.07
CA GLY A 815 27.77 36.69 -44.85
C GLY A 815 26.98 35.36 -44.95
N MET A 816 26.88 34.77 -46.14
CA MET A 816 26.16 33.51 -46.34
C MET A 816 27.00 32.33 -45.81
N LEU A 817 26.50 31.58 -44.83
CA LEU A 817 27.14 30.34 -44.40
C LEU A 817 27.10 29.28 -45.52
N VAL A 818 28.16 28.50 -45.63
CA VAL A 818 28.29 27.32 -46.51
C VAL A 818 28.80 26.11 -45.73
N VAL A 819 28.78 24.92 -46.35
CA VAL A 819 29.19 23.65 -45.72
C VAL A 819 30.65 23.63 -45.20
N ASP A 820 31.48 24.55 -45.66
CA ASP A 820 32.88 24.69 -45.28
C ASP A 820 33.05 25.50 -43.99
N ASP A 821 32.10 26.37 -43.65
CA ASP A 821 32.09 27.13 -42.39
C ASP A 821 31.73 26.24 -41.18
N VAL A 822 30.97 25.16 -41.41
CA VAL A 822 30.47 24.24 -40.36
C VAL A 822 31.19 22.88 -40.36
N GLU A 823 31.22 22.21 -39.22
CA GLU A 823 31.83 20.88 -39.07
C GLU A 823 31.15 19.79 -39.95
N LYS A 824 31.81 18.64 -40.09
CA LYS A 824 31.23 17.45 -40.71
C LYS A 824 30.60 16.57 -39.63
N GLY A 825 29.37 16.12 -39.84
CA GLY A 825 28.84 15.00 -39.06
C GLY A 825 29.64 13.73 -39.35
N ARG A 826 29.90 12.90 -38.34
CA ARG A 826 30.58 11.62 -38.49
C ARG A 826 29.70 10.68 -39.32
N VAL A 827 30.16 10.29 -40.49
CA VAL A 827 29.54 9.23 -41.32
C VAL A 827 30.38 7.96 -41.13
N GLU A 828 29.76 6.79 -41.00
CA GLU A 828 30.52 5.53 -41.05
C GLU A 828 31.03 5.30 -42.49
N PRO A 829 32.33 5.06 -42.72
CA PRO A 829 32.87 4.92 -44.08
C PRO A 829 32.15 3.83 -44.89
N THR A 830 31.83 4.15 -46.15
CA THR A 830 31.18 3.23 -47.09
C THR A 830 32.06 1.99 -47.34
N LEU A 831 31.70 0.86 -46.72
CA LEU A 831 32.49 -0.38 -46.77
C LEU A 831 32.41 -1.04 -48.15
N TYR A 832 33.29 -0.61 -49.04
CA TYR A 832 33.40 -1.19 -50.39
C TYR A 832 33.89 -2.64 -50.39
N PRO A 833 33.28 -3.53 -51.20
CA PRO A 833 33.80 -4.87 -51.44
C PRO A 833 35.25 -4.82 -51.94
N THR A 834 36.07 -5.80 -51.55
CA THR A 834 37.51 -5.79 -51.86
C THR A 834 37.82 -5.72 -53.37
N SER A 835 36.95 -6.25 -54.22
CA SER A 835 37.05 -6.11 -55.68
C SER A 835 36.89 -4.67 -56.17
N GLU A 836 36.03 -3.88 -55.53
CA GLU A 836 35.80 -2.46 -55.87
C GLU A 836 36.95 -1.58 -55.38
N LEU A 837 37.47 -1.86 -54.18
CA LEU A 837 38.69 -1.21 -53.68
C LEU A 837 39.90 -1.49 -54.59
N ILE A 838 40.07 -2.73 -55.07
CA ILE A 838 41.11 -3.08 -56.05
C ILE A 838 40.86 -2.39 -57.39
N ARG A 839 39.61 -2.27 -57.85
CA ARG A 839 39.29 -1.52 -59.09
C ARG A 839 39.69 -0.05 -58.96
N ARG A 840 39.28 0.62 -57.87
CA ARG A 840 39.61 2.01 -57.56
C ARG A 840 41.12 2.22 -57.47
N MET A 841 41.83 1.37 -56.72
CA MET A 841 43.29 1.37 -56.61
C MET A 841 43.98 1.28 -57.99
N ASN A 842 43.55 0.36 -58.85
CA ASN A 842 44.12 0.17 -60.18
C ASN A 842 43.76 1.30 -61.17
N ALA A 843 42.66 2.02 -60.93
CA ALA A 843 42.24 3.17 -61.72
C ALA A 843 42.83 4.50 -61.22
N GLY A 844 43.53 4.52 -60.08
CA GLY A 844 43.98 5.74 -59.41
C GLY A 844 42.85 6.53 -58.73
N GLU A 845 41.69 5.91 -58.52
CA GLU A 845 40.55 6.49 -57.82
C GLU A 845 40.75 6.40 -56.29
N PRO A 846 40.33 7.40 -55.50
CA PRO A 846 40.29 7.32 -54.04
C PRO A 846 39.51 6.09 -53.54
N LEU A 847 40.08 5.42 -52.55
CA LEU A 847 39.51 4.20 -51.94
C LEU A 847 38.26 4.48 -51.09
N GLU A 848 38.16 5.70 -50.57
CA GLU A 848 37.00 6.24 -49.86
C GLU A 848 36.35 7.34 -50.71
N ASP A 849 35.06 7.57 -50.53
CA ASP A 849 34.35 8.67 -51.22
C ASP A 849 34.59 9.98 -50.47
N ASP A 850 35.37 10.88 -51.05
CA ASP A 850 35.52 12.24 -50.54
C ASP A 850 34.26 13.06 -50.87
N GLU A 851 33.46 13.36 -49.86
CA GLU A 851 32.24 14.18 -49.97
C GLU A 851 32.49 15.60 -50.52
N ASP A 852 33.68 16.17 -50.33
CA ASP A 852 33.98 17.55 -50.76
C ASP A 852 34.57 17.60 -52.18
N LYS A 853 34.64 16.45 -52.88
CA LYS A 853 35.27 16.27 -54.21
C LYS A 853 34.46 16.91 -55.33
N GLY A 854 34.60 18.23 -55.44
CA GLY A 854 33.81 19.09 -56.33
C GLY A 854 33.43 20.44 -55.70
N SER A 855 33.81 20.66 -54.44
CA SER A 855 33.80 21.99 -53.81
C SER A 855 34.55 23.01 -54.68
N LEU A 856 33.99 24.22 -54.79
CA LEU A 856 34.64 25.33 -55.47
C LEU A 856 35.93 25.75 -54.73
N PRO A 857 36.83 26.51 -55.37
CA PRO A 857 37.88 27.24 -54.65
C PRO A 857 37.26 28.36 -53.80
N ARG A 858 36.70 28.00 -52.64
CA ARG A 858 35.89 28.87 -51.76
C ARG A 858 36.68 29.95 -50.99
N GLY A 859 37.96 30.14 -51.32
CA GLY A 859 38.80 31.18 -50.73
C GLY A 859 38.39 32.61 -51.13
N LYS A 860 39.19 33.58 -50.68
CA LYS A 860 39.09 34.99 -51.06
C LYS A 860 39.19 35.15 -52.58
N ALA A 861 38.34 36.00 -53.16
CA ALA A 861 38.35 36.30 -54.59
C ALA A 861 38.41 37.80 -54.86
N SER A 862 38.99 38.14 -56.01
CA SER A 862 39.10 39.51 -56.54
C SER A 862 38.35 39.59 -57.87
N TRP A 863 37.18 40.20 -57.83
CA TRP A 863 36.24 40.27 -58.95
C TRP A 863 36.50 41.53 -59.77
N ILE A 864 37.13 41.35 -60.94
CA ILE A 864 37.52 42.44 -61.84
C ILE A 864 36.27 43.24 -62.28
N GLY A 865 36.40 44.57 -62.35
CA GLY A 865 35.33 45.45 -62.82
C GLY A 865 35.06 45.36 -64.32
N ILE A 866 33.98 46.03 -64.76
CA ILE A 866 33.53 46.07 -66.15
C ILE A 866 34.14 47.26 -66.91
N PRO A 867 34.22 47.25 -68.25
CA PRO A 867 34.84 48.33 -68.99
C PRO A 867 34.03 49.63 -68.96
N SER A 868 34.63 50.70 -68.43
CA SER A 868 33.95 51.97 -68.14
C SER A 868 33.89 52.96 -69.29
N ASN A 869 34.64 52.73 -70.37
CA ASN A 869 34.79 53.67 -71.48
C ASN A 869 34.32 53.16 -72.86
N GLN A 870 33.54 52.07 -72.92
CA GLN A 870 33.06 51.52 -74.21
C GLN A 870 31.81 52.22 -74.77
N PHE A 871 31.00 52.88 -73.94
CA PHE A 871 29.82 53.63 -74.40
C PHE A 871 30.26 54.97 -75.01
N VAL A 872 30.41 55.00 -76.34
CA VAL A 872 30.82 56.16 -77.13
C VAL A 872 29.97 56.26 -78.39
N VAL A 873 29.80 57.48 -78.91
CA VAL A 873 29.08 57.74 -80.18
C VAL A 873 30.03 57.60 -81.37
N GLU A 874 31.23 58.17 -81.28
CA GLU A 874 32.29 58.05 -82.28
C GLU A 874 33.62 57.60 -81.64
N GLY A 875 34.45 56.89 -82.40
CA GLY A 875 35.83 56.55 -82.03
C GLY A 875 35.97 55.51 -80.91
N ARG A 876 36.12 54.23 -81.27
CA ARG A 876 36.37 53.15 -80.28
C ARG A 876 37.67 53.39 -79.48
N PRO A 877 37.68 53.25 -78.14
CA PRO A 877 38.87 53.52 -77.33
C PRO A 877 40.04 52.59 -77.66
N SER A 878 41.24 53.15 -77.81
CA SER A 878 42.48 52.39 -78.01
C SER A 878 42.95 51.62 -76.77
N ARG A 879 42.43 51.95 -75.59
CA ARG A 879 42.67 51.25 -74.33
C ARG A 879 41.40 51.24 -73.48
N LEU A 880 41.02 50.06 -72.99
CA LEU A 880 39.93 49.92 -72.03
C LEU A 880 40.35 50.42 -70.65
N GLN A 881 39.48 51.20 -70.03
CA GLN A 881 39.46 51.44 -68.58
C GLN A 881 38.40 50.53 -67.96
N VAL A 882 38.58 50.13 -66.71
CA VAL A 882 37.63 49.25 -65.98
C VAL A 882 37.24 49.86 -64.65
N THR A 883 36.05 49.53 -64.16
CA THR A 883 35.59 49.93 -62.82
C THR A 883 36.39 49.22 -61.71
N PRO A 884 36.32 49.68 -60.44
CA PRO A 884 37.08 49.10 -59.35
C PRO A 884 36.84 47.59 -59.17
N THR A 885 37.89 46.87 -58.75
CA THR A 885 37.85 45.44 -58.43
C THR A 885 37.29 45.24 -57.03
N VAL A 886 36.23 44.43 -56.89
CA VAL A 886 35.61 44.09 -55.59
C VAL A 886 36.32 42.86 -55.01
N ASN A 887 36.62 42.86 -53.71
CA ASN A 887 37.28 41.74 -53.04
C ASN A 887 36.34 41.12 -51.99
N THR A 888 36.15 39.80 -52.04
CA THR A 888 35.30 39.06 -51.07
C THR A 888 36.15 38.19 -50.15
N ARG A 889 35.67 37.99 -48.92
CA ARG A 889 36.30 37.15 -47.89
C ARG A 889 36.26 35.66 -48.27
N LYS A 890 35.20 35.22 -48.97
CA LYS A 890 35.07 33.86 -49.53
C LYS A 890 34.43 33.85 -50.92
N THR A 891 34.26 32.66 -51.48
CA THR A 891 33.62 32.43 -52.78
C THR A 891 32.51 31.38 -52.64
N THR A 892 31.35 31.65 -53.25
CA THR A 892 30.15 30.79 -53.21
C THR A 892 29.46 30.81 -54.58
N LEU A 893 28.55 29.87 -54.84
CA LEU A 893 27.78 29.85 -56.10
C LEU A 893 27.05 31.17 -56.36
N ALA A 894 26.56 31.83 -55.30
CA ALA A 894 25.89 33.12 -55.40
C ALA A 894 26.85 34.25 -55.85
N HIS A 895 28.09 34.30 -55.37
CA HIS A 895 29.09 35.25 -55.87
C HIS A 895 29.34 35.08 -57.38
N SER A 896 29.55 33.83 -57.82
CA SER A 896 29.74 33.53 -59.25
C SER A 896 28.50 33.88 -60.09
N ALA A 897 27.29 33.74 -59.53
CA ALA A 897 26.06 34.14 -60.19
C ALA A 897 25.92 35.67 -60.31
N VAL A 898 26.33 36.46 -59.31
CA VAL A 898 26.36 37.94 -59.40
C VAL A 898 27.23 38.38 -60.58
N ILE A 899 28.44 37.84 -60.70
CA ILE A 899 29.37 38.22 -61.79
C ILE A 899 28.84 37.79 -63.14
N LYS A 900 28.36 36.55 -63.27
CA LYS A 900 27.76 36.05 -64.53
C LYS A 900 26.54 36.87 -64.96
N ALA A 901 25.71 37.34 -64.02
CA ALA A 901 24.57 38.18 -64.31
C ALA A 901 24.98 39.63 -64.67
N ARG A 902 25.94 40.22 -63.93
CA ARG A 902 26.53 41.54 -64.21
C ARG A 902 27.13 41.61 -65.61
N ASP A 903 27.99 40.64 -65.93
CA ASP A 903 28.76 40.64 -67.19
C ASP A 903 27.84 40.40 -68.38
N LYS A 904 26.80 39.57 -68.22
CA LYS A 904 25.73 39.46 -69.23
C LYS A 904 24.95 40.77 -69.38
N ALA A 905 24.47 41.36 -68.29
CA ALA A 905 23.63 42.57 -68.37
C ALA A 905 24.37 43.77 -68.97
N TYR A 906 25.69 43.86 -68.78
CA TYR A 906 26.55 44.83 -69.46
C TYR A 906 26.53 44.65 -70.98
N GLU A 907 26.71 43.42 -71.48
CA GLU A 907 26.73 43.16 -72.92
C GLU A 907 25.33 43.27 -73.54
N ASP A 908 24.28 42.77 -72.86
CA ASP A 908 22.87 42.95 -73.25
C ASP A 908 22.51 44.45 -73.41
N TYR A 909 22.93 45.31 -72.47
CA TYR A 909 22.73 46.76 -72.55
C TYR A 909 23.57 47.40 -73.67
N LYS A 910 24.77 46.89 -73.92
CA LYS A 910 25.67 47.39 -74.96
C LYS A 910 25.16 47.09 -76.36
N GLU A 911 24.59 45.91 -76.60
CA GLU A 911 23.86 45.62 -77.84
C GLU A 911 22.66 46.59 -78.02
N GLN A 912 21.90 46.84 -76.95
CA GLN A 912 20.80 47.82 -76.97
C GLN A 912 21.30 49.26 -77.23
N PHE A 913 22.45 49.66 -76.69
CA PHE A 913 23.06 50.97 -76.92
C PHE A 913 23.55 51.12 -78.37
N GLU A 914 24.31 50.15 -78.90
CA GLU A 914 24.77 50.13 -80.31
C GLU A 914 23.60 50.02 -81.29
N HIS A 915 22.46 49.44 -80.89
CA HIS A 915 21.20 49.48 -81.66
C HIS A 915 20.54 50.87 -81.61
N THR A 916 20.46 51.49 -80.43
CA THR A 916 19.83 52.80 -80.24
C THR A 916 20.55 53.90 -81.01
N LEU A 917 21.89 53.87 -81.06
CA LEU A 917 22.67 54.81 -81.89
C LEU A 917 22.35 54.65 -83.38
N ARG A 918 22.40 53.41 -83.92
CA ARG A 918 22.07 53.15 -85.33
C ARG A 918 20.67 53.64 -85.71
N GLN A 919 19.68 53.46 -84.84
CA GLN A 919 18.33 53.98 -85.09
C GLN A 919 18.26 55.52 -85.13
N ILE A 920 19.10 56.22 -84.36
CA ILE A 920 19.19 57.69 -84.41
C ILE A 920 19.85 58.12 -85.74
N ASP A 921 20.90 57.43 -86.16
CA ASP A 921 21.65 57.76 -87.38
C ASP A 921 20.84 57.44 -88.64
N GLU A 922 20.17 56.27 -88.71
CA GLU A 922 19.22 55.90 -89.78
C GLU A 922 18.05 56.89 -89.88
N GLU A 923 17.55 57.40 -88.75
CA GLU A 923 16.49 58.40 -88.71
C GLU A 923 16.98 59.78 -89.20
N LYS A 924 18.20 60.18 -88.84
CA LYS A 924 18.84 61.38 -89.38
C LYS A 924 19.03 61.29 -90.89
N GLU A 925 19.62 60.21 -91.41
CA GLU A 925 19.80 60.02 -92.86
C GLU A 925 18.47 60.10 -93.60
N ARG A 926 17.43 59.43 -93.10
CA ARG A 926 16.07 59.48 -93.66
C ARG A 926 15.51 60.90 -93.73
N LEU A 927 15.65 61.68 -92.65
CA LEU A 927 15.13 63.06 -92.57
C LEU A 927 15.91 64.03 -93.47
N MET A 928 17.24 63.94 -93.51
CA MET A 928 18.08 64.72 -94.40
C MET A 928 17.81 64.40 -95.88
N LEU A 929 17.62 63.11 -96.23
CA LEU A 929 17.26 62.69 -97.58
C LEU A 929 15.85 63.15 -98.00
N SER A 930 14.90 63.32 -97.06
CA SER A 930 13.60 63.91 -97.39
C SER A 930 13.67 65.41 -97.65
N GLU A 931 14.45 66.16 -96.87
CA GLU A 931 14.63 67.60 -97.07
C GLU A 931 15.44 67.91 -98.35
N GLN A 932 16.51 67.17 -98.64
CA GLN A 932 17.27 67.34 -99.89
C GLN A 932 16.41 67.09 -101.15
N ARG A 933 15.48 66.12 -101.10
CA ARG A 933 14.52 65.89 -102.19
C ARG A 933 13.50 67.02 -102.32
N TRP A 934 13.14 67.64 -101.19
CA TRP A 934 12.25 68.80 -101.18
C TRP A 934 12.94 70.05 -101.73
N GLU A 935 14.16 70.35 -101.29
CA GLU A 935 15.01 71.43 -101.78
C GLU A 935 15.12 71.40 -103.32
N GLN A 936 15.50 70.26 -103.90
CA GLN A 936 15.57 70.05 -105.35
C GLN A 936 14.21 70.24 -106.06
N ALA A 937 13.11 69.84 -105.41
CA ALA A 937 11.77 70.02 -105.96
C ALA A 937 11.29 71.49 -105.88
N TRP A 938 11.70 72.22 -104.84
CA TRP A 938 11.46 73.65 -104.68
C TRP A 938 12.24 74.46 -105.70
N GLU A 939 13.56 74.26 -105.82
CA GLU A 939 14.40 74.88 -106.85
C GLU A 939 13.78 74.69 -108.25
N THR A 940 13.46 73.43 -108.59
CA THR A 940 12.81 73.07 -109.86
C THR A 940 11.46 73.77 -110.08
N SER A 941 10.75 74.14 -109.00
CA SER A 941 9.45 74.83 -109.06
C SER A 941 9.62 76.34 -109.20
N VAL A 942 10.54 76.95 -108.45
CA VAL A 942 10.94 78.36 -108.62
C VAL A 942 11.46 78.61 -110.03
N ASP A 943 12.28 77.72 -110.56
CA ASP A 943 12.86 77.87 -111.90
C ASP A 943 11.80 77.75 -113.01
N LYS A 944 10.78 76.90 -112.83
CA LYS A 944 9.60 76.89 -113.72
C LYS A 944 8.84 78.21 -113.65
N VAL A 945 8.61 78.76 -112.45
CA VAL A 945 7.91 80.04 -112.27
C VAL A 945 8.67 81.20 -112.94
N ARG A 946 10.00 81.27 -112.79
CA ARG A 946 10.86 82.24 -113.48
C ARG A 946 10.74 82.15 -115.01
N ARG A 947 10.77 80.94 -115.57
CA ARG A 947 10.69 80.70 -117.02
C ARG A 947 9.34 81.07 -117.65
N LEU A 948 8.26 81.20 -116.88
CA LEU A 948 6.94 81.60 -117.42
C LEU A 948 6.88 83.05 -117.93
N TYR A 949 7.82 83.91 -117.52
CA TYR A 949 7.86 85.34 -117.90
C TYR A 949 9.20 85.76 -118.50
N GLN A 950 10.09 84.79 -118.77
CA GLN A 950 11.26 84.97 -119.62
C GLN A 950 10.84 84.81 -121.08
N THR A 951 10.27 85.87 -121.66
CA THR A 951 10.24 86.03 -123.12
C THR A 951 11.66 86.21 -123.65
N GLU A 952 11.94 85.64 -124.82
CA GLU A 952 13.24 85.69 -125.52
C GLU A 952 13.78 87.12 -125.76
#